data_AF-A0A928L358-F1
#
_entry.id   AF-A0A928L358-F1
#
_cell.length_a   1.000
_cell.length_b   1.000
_cell.length_c   1.000
_cell.angle_alpha   90.00
_cell.angle_beta   90.00
_cell.angle_gamma   90.00
#
_symmetry.space_group_name_H-M   'P 1'
#
loop_
_entity.id
_entity.type
_entity.pdbx_description
1 polymer ?
#
loop_
_entity_poly.entity_id
_entity_poly.type
_entity_poly.pdbx_seq_one_letter_code
_entity_poly.pdbx_strand_id
1 'polypeptide(L)'
;MRLSRRIPALLAAGTMMLGAMPYMDLTDTVSADVTYLARDPFFNYSSGYNYYESEHFQFIWGNSGDAASVTTEFLQQNAANLEECWDVFMVDLGMEPPSQSVNLSMRDGNHYKTNLYISGTGLSGMADDWAYMSYDNNGYAYLFCCVGAMQYNPPSWVLPHEFGHAVTAHQLGWNSNKYSYAWWESLGNWFREQWLYAISEERGWINDPSQGYGTDFFETYLKNMCFTSPLGRDYYAAWPFLQYLTENPDNLAGYGNTFVRTMLQQGQVDEYPYAMIERLADATLAETLGHYAKRMATLDFAHQESYRKRLDQLLSQGEWNWQQIYTMLELVDDTANTYAVPTERAPQEAGVNVCPLTITGDTITVTLNGMSDLDGADWRACIVVEDAAGQSHYSGLFADGETASLTVPANAVSAYLTVVATPDASLHCPCGLTWHTDDSEFNEQNHPFTEKHRYPYQVTIEGAGIKTRTINTNWGSFHSNGGGFVASSARVDASVYVGPNACVLGNATVTGNAVIDGYAIIAERANISGNAYVGDYAMVMGNATVTDNAKVIESACIYGNYKISGEAVAKGVAFCMVDGTLNGQGIVDGDYYDDSSNTVNAGTCYGWWNTQTYCSNRPYTDGLYLAYDFDSDSSEIAKERYNSTYAYNMGAQWEASRTGATGVMTFDGANDYLDVDDAIAAFDTVSMHFSTLWRGGSDNQKLFYIGDADTYCYFTPRNSDGVAALVYNRGEGEVVVAANQALALGEWSLVTVAVENGALSMQINNGNVFSSAGNGYTLYDVMDLSSPVAQSVSMVGAGPEGDFYNGSLDFFRVYHKPVYQEVINYGQSEEITEDIDPPATAHRGDVNCDGYVKVDDVILLNRYLAEDTTITITAQGLYNADMNEDTYVNTDDPTAILKYLAGIDY
;
A
#
# COMPACT_ATOMS: atom_id res chain seq x y z
N MET A 1 14.48 48.49 -1.56
CA MET A 1 14.90 49.31 -0.39
C MET A 1 14.94 48.38 0.83
N ARG A 2 16.05 47.65 1.04
CA ARG A 2 16.28 46.88 2.27
C ARG A 2 17.70 47.18 2.76
N LEU A 3 17.78 47.82 3.92
CA LEU A 3 18.99 48.23 4.61
C LEU A 3 19.09 47.41 5.91
N SER A 4 20.19 46.67 6.03
CA SER A 4 20.91 46.30 7.26
C SER A 4 20.13 45.82 8.50
N ARG A 5 20.30 44.54 8.87
CA ARG A 5 20.45 44.11 10.27
C ARG A 5 21.50 42.99 10.35
N ARG A 6 22.66 43.29 10.95
CA ARG A 6 23.64 42.31 11.45
C ARG A 6 23.91 42.65 12.92
N ILE A 7 23.86 41.66 13.80
CA ILE A 7 24.33 41.74 15.20
C ILE A 7 25.39 40.63 15.35
N PRO A 8 26.59 40.89 15.90
CA PRO A 8 27.60 39.85 16.10
C PRO A 8 27.53 39.27 17.52
N ALA A 9 27.76 37.97 17.67
CA ALA A 9 28.10 37.33 18.93
C ALA A 9 29.51 36.72 18.85
N LEU A 10 30.33 36.98 19.86
CA LEU A 10 31.75 36.64 19.93
C LEU A 10 32.01 35.54 20.99
N LEU A 11 32.73 34.49 20.57
CA LEU A 11 33.68 33.58 21.23
C LEU A 11 33.67 33.26 22.75
N ALA A 12 33.85 31.98 23.07
CA ALA A 12 34.95 31.48 23.92
C ALA A 12 35.29 29.98 23.65
N ALA A 13 36.59 29.66 23.67
CA ALA A 13 37.21 28.40 23.21
C ALA A 13 37.63 27.44 24.36
N GLY A 14 37.94 26.17 24.01
CA GLY A 14 38.67 25.23 24.88
C GLY A 14 38.89 23.82 24.30
N THR A 15 40.03 23.63 23.65
CA THR A 15 40.62 22.42 22.99
C THR A 15 40.92 21.20 23.87
N MET A 16 40.87 19.98 23.27
CA MET A 16 42.00 19.02 23.16
C MET A 16 41.80 18.06 21.95
N MET A 17 42.77 18.03 21.03
CA MET A 17 42.86 17.13 19.87
C MET A 17 43.49 15.77 20.21
N LEU A 18 43.21 14.75 19.40
CA LEU A 18 44.23 14.05 18.59
C LEU A 18 43.58 13.10 17.55
N GLY A 19 43.81 13.37 16.25
CA GLY A 19 43.96 12.31 15.24
C GLY A 19 42.95 12.17 14.09
N ALA A 20 42.53 13.23 13.39
CA ALA A 20 41.87 13.13 12.07
C ALA A 20 42.52 14.10 11.07
N MET A 21 42.56 13.71 9.79
CA MET A 21 43.12 14.47 8.66
C MET A 21 42.45 15.85 8.51
N PRO A 22 43.14 16.89 7.97
CA PRO A 22 42.74 18.27 8.19
C PRO A 22 41.44 18.63 7.46
N TYR A 23 40.42 18.92 8.26
CA TYR A 23 39.28 19.77 7.92
C TYR A 23 39.79 21.18 7.57
N MET A 24 39.52 21.67 6.35
CA MET A 24 39.71 23.09 6.03
C MET A 24 38.52 23.86 6.59
N ASP A 25 38.75 24.51 7.72
CA ASP A 25 37.85 25.53 8.26
C ASP A 25 37.92 26.77 7.36
N LEU A 26 36.93 26.94 6.49
CA LEU A 26 36.74 28.15 5.68
C LEU A 26 35.80 29.10 6.42
N THR A 27 36.32 29.71 7.49
CA THR A 27 35.71 30.91 8.05
C THR A 27 36.69 32.08 7.97
N ASP A 28 36.18 33.18 7.41
CA ASP A 28 36.84 34.48 7.19
C ASP A 28 37.97 34.53 6.16
N THR A 29 37.57 34.56 4.89
CA THR A 29 38.17 35.51 3.94
C THR A 29 37.08 36.40 3.36
N VAL A 30 37.33 37.71 3.41
CA VAL A 30 36.60 38.71 2.61
C VAL A 30 36.66 38.22 1.16
N SER A 31 35.57 37.66 0.64
CA SER A 31 35.52 37.15 -0.73
C SER A 31 35.87 38.30 -1.66
N ALA A 32 36.98 38.18 -2.38
CA ALA A 32 37.20 38.96 -3.58
C ALA A 32 35.99 38.77 -4.51
N ASP A 33 35.59 39.79 -5.26
CA ASP A 33 34.56 39.67 -6.29
C ASP A 33 34.98 38.55 -7.26
N VAL A 34 34.33 37.38 -7.16
CA VAL A 34 34.62 36.25 -8.04
C VAL A 34 34.18 36.64 -9.44
N THR A 35 35.12 36.67 -10.39
CA THR A 35 34.81 36.98 -11.78
C THR A 35 34.43 35.70 -12.51
N TYR A 36 33.18 35.61 -13.00
CA TYR A 36 32.69 34.49 -13.79
C TYR A 36 32.99 34.69 -15.28
N LEU A 37 33.80 33.80 -15.85
CA LEU A 37 34.22 33.82 -17.24
C LEU A 37 33.19 33.12 -18.13
N ALA A 38 32.95 33.67 -19.32
CA ALA A 38 32.11 33.03 -20.32
C ALA A 38 32.89 31.92 -21.06
N ARG A 39 32.27 30.75 -21.27
CA ARG A 39 32.90 29.60 -21.94
C ARG A 39 31.83 28.84 -22.71
N ASP A 40 32.05 28.62 -24.01
CA ASP A 40 31.15 27.82 -24.85
C ASP A 40 31.95 26.73 -25.58
N PRO A 41 31.86 25.46 -25.15
CA PRO A 41 32.62 24.36 -25.75
C PRO A 41 32.04 23.87 -27.10
N PHE A 42 30.79 24.22 -27.45
CA PHE A 42 30.12 23.65 -28.61
C PHE A 42 30.14 24.58 -29.82
N PHE A 43 29.83 25.87 -29.62
CA PHE A 43 29.80 26.84 -30.71
C PHE A 43 31.00 27.78 -30.68
N ASN A 44 31.75 27.84 -29.57
CA ASN A 44 33.06 28.49 -29.43
C ASN A 44 33.10 29.91 -30.05
N TYR A 45 32.05 30.70 -29.81
CA TYR A 45 31.89 32.07 -30.34
C TYR A 45 32.06 32.16 -31.87
N SER A 46 31.75 31.07 -32.58
CA SER A 46 31.83 31.02 -34.04
C SER A 46 30.85 32.01 -34.67
N SER A 47 31.25 32.57 -35.82
CA SER A 47 30.39 33.50 -36.56
C SER A 47 29.09 32.79 -36.98
N GLY A 48 27.94 33.30 -36.53
CA GLY A 48 26.62 32.76 -36.91
C GLY A 48 25.79 32.16 -35.78
N TYR A 49 26.14 32.42 -34.51
CA TYR A 49 25.28 32.18 -33.34
C TYR A 49 25.16 33.45 -32.49
N ASN A 50 24.18 33.45 -31.60
CA ASN A 50 23.83 34.61 -30.79
C ASN A 50 24.08 34.32 -29.31
N TYR A 51 24.44 35.38 -28.57
CA TYR A 51 24.87 35.30 -27.18
C TYR A 51 24.29 36.44 -26.36
N TYR A 52 23.94 36.13 -25.11
CA TYR A 52 23.55 37.10 -24.09
C TYR A 52 24.07 36.61 -22.73
N GLU A 53 24.52 37.52 -21.88
CA GLU A 53 25.14 37.18 -20.60
C GLU A 53 24.50 37.97 -19.46
N SER A 54 24.35 37.31 -18.31
CA SER A 54 24.10 37.93 -17.01
C SER A 54 25.34 37.80 -16.13
N GLU A 55 25.25 37.94 -14.80
CA GLU A 55 26.42 37.79 -13.93
C GLU A 55 26.92 36.34 -13.90
N HIS A 56 26.00 35.39 -13.75
CA HIS A 56 26.32 33.97 -13.56
C HIS A 56 25.95 33.08 -14.76
N PHE A 57 25.20 33.59 -15.74
CA PHE A 57 24.68 32.78 -16.86
C PHE A 57 25.06 33.30 -18.25
N GLN A 58 25.12 32.38 -19.21
CA GLN A 58 25.35 32.65 -20.63
C GLN A 58 24.29 31.95 -21.49
N PHE A 59 23.49 32.73 -22.23
CA PHE A 59 22.44 32.25 -23.13
C PHE A 59 22.97 32.16 -24.56
N ILE A 60 22.68 31.04 -25.23
CA ILE A 60 23.24 30.71 -26.55
C ILE A 60 22.11 30.20 -27.46
N TRP A 61 21.93 30.80 -28.64
CA TRP A 61 20.87 30.39 -29.57
C TRP A 61 21.25 30.58 -31.05
N GLY A 62 20.57 29.84 -31.92
CA GLY A 62 20.76 29.86 -33.37
C GLY A 62 19.99 30.97 -34.09
N ASN A 63 19.79 30.80 -35.40
CA ASN A 63 19.24 31.81 -36.30
C ASN A 63 18.02 31.34 -37.12
N SER A 64 17.42 30.21 -36.77
CA SER A 64 16.24 29.65 -37.45
C SER A 64 15.19 29.17 -36.44
N GLY A 65 14.09 28.58 -36.92
CA GLY A 65 13.03 28.08 -36.05
C GLY A 65 12.50 29.17 -35.13
N ASP A 66 12.53 28.91 -33.82
CA ASP A 66 12.00 29.81 -32.79
C ASP A 66 12.95 30.95 -32.40
N ALA A 67 14.07 31.14 -33.11
CA ALA A 67 15.02 32.23 -32.83
C ALA A 67 14.36 33.62 -32.86
N ALA A 68 13.28 33.81 -33.62
CA ALA A 68 12.53 35.06 -33.66
C ALA A 68 11.81 35.39 -32.34
N SER A 69 11.53 34.37 -31.51
CA SER A 69 10.90 34.51 -30.20
C SER A 69 11.89 34.87 -29.09
N VAL A 70 13.20 34.70 -29.34
CA VAL A 70 14.28 35.07 -28.42
C VAL A 70 14.58 36.58 -28.54
N THR A 71 13.71 37.38 -27.93
CA THR A 71 13.85 38.85 -27.90
C THR A 71 14.77 39.32 -26.78
N THR A 72 15.19 40.59 -26.80
CA THR A 72 15.95 41.20 -25.69
C THR A 72 15.18 41.13 -24.37
N GLU A 73 13.86 41.35 -24.40
CA GLU A 73 13.02 41.25 -23.20
C GLU A 73 12.99 39.81 -22.66
N PHE A 74 12.79 38.83 -23.54
CA PHE A 74 12.83 37.40 -23.20
C PHE A 74 14.14 37.03 -22.49
N LEU A 75 15.28 37.48 -23.01
CA LEU A 75 16.60 37.21 -22.43
C LEU A 75 16.79 37.92 -21.08
N GLN A 76 16.41 39.19 -20.98
CA GLN A 76 16.54 39.98 -19.75
C GLN A 76 15.71 39.39 -18.61
N GLN A 77 14.47 38.96 -18.90
CA GLN A 77 13.56 38.44 -17.89
C GLN A 77 13.96 37.03 -17.45
N ASN A 78 14.29 36.13 -18.38
CA ASN A 78 14.78 34.80 -18.03
C ASN A 78 16.13 34.86 -17.27
N ALA A 79 17.03 35.76 -17.65
CA ALA A 79 18.25 36.00 -16.90
C ALA A 79 17.96 36.49 -15.48
N ALA A 80 17.06 37.46 -15.31
CA ALA A 80 16.68 37.93 -13.98
C ALA A 80 16.11 36.80 -13.10
N ASN A 81 15.26 35.92 -13.65
CA ASN A 81 14.73 34.78 -12.92
C ASN A 81 15.83 33.77 -12.51
N LEU A 82 16.79 33.49 -13.39
CA LEU A 82 17.92 32.60 -13.08
C LEU A 82 18.89 33.21 -12.04
N GLU A 83 19.11 34.53 -12.07
CA GLU A 83 19.89 35.21 -11.03
C GLU A 83 19.17 35.18 -9.67
N GLU A 84 17.83 35.25 -9.64
CA GLU A 84 17.08 35.03 -8.39
C GLU A 84 17.21 33.58 -7.90
N CYS A 85 17.21 32.59 -8.81
CA CYS A 85 17.49 31.20 -8.44
C CYS A 85 18.91 31.07 -7.86
N TRP A 86 19.88 31.74 -8.46
CA TRP A 86 21.26 31.79 -7.97
C TRP A 86 21.33 32.32 -6.54
N ASP A 87 20.68 33.44 -6.25
CA ASP A 87 20.64 34.01 -4.90
C ASP A 87 20.05 33.01 -3.89
N VAL A 88 18.91 32.39 -4.19
CA VAL A 88 18.31 31.40 -3.27
C VAL A 88 19.24 30.20 -3.08
N PHE A 89 19.76 29.62 -4.17
CA PHE A 89 20.49 28.36 -4.08
C PHE A 89 21.89 28.53 -3.48
N MET A 90 22.57 29.62 -3.78
CA MET A 90 23.95 29.84 -3.33
C MET A 90 24.02 30.63 -2.03
N VAL A 91 23.09 31.57 -1.79
CA VAL A 91 23.13 32.43 -0.59
C VAL A 91 22.26 31.86 0.52
N ASP A 92 21.01 31.51 0.23
CA ASP A 92 20.07 31.06 1.28
C ASP A 92 20.28 29.59 1.66
N LEU A 93 20.44 28.71 0.65
CA LEU A 93 20.73 27.28 0.86
C LEU A 93 22.23 27.02 1.04
N GLY A 94 23.09 27.94 0.60
CA GLY A 94 24.54 27.84 0.74
C GLY A 94 25.15 26.69 -0.06
N MET A 95 24.61 26.38 -1.24
CA MET A 95 25.14 25.36 -2.15
C MET A 95 26.47 25.81 -2.78
N GLU A 96 27.27 24.85 -3.24
CA GLU A 96 28.46 25.16 -4.04
C GLU A 96 28.06 25.61 -5.47
N PRO A 97 28.65 26.70 -6.01
CA PRO A 97 28.25 27.25 -7.30
C PRO A 97 28.66 26.34 -8.47
N PRO A 98 27.79 26.14 -9.48
CA PRO A 98 28.05 25.32 -10.66
C PRO A 98 28.96 26.01 -11.69
N SER A 99 30.13 26.43 -11.21
CA SER A 99 31.07 27.32 -11.91
C SER A 99 32.43 26.68 -12.21
N GLN A 100 32.66 25.47 -11.70
CA GLN A 100 33.88 24.69 -11.87
C GLN A 100 33.55 23.27 -12.27
N SER A 101 34.43 22.61 -13.01
CA SER A 101 34.23 21.22 -13.40
C SER A 101 33.87 20.30 -12.22
N VAL A 102 32.86 19.44 -12.40
CA VAL A 102 32.56 18.33 -11.47
C VAL A 102 33.69 17.30 -11.43
N ASN A 103 34.49 17.21 -12.49
CA ASN A 103 35.76 16.51 -12.45
C ASN A 103 36.82 17.38 -11.77
N LEU A 104 37.17 17.03 -10.53
CA LEU A 104 38.14 17.75 -9.70
C LEU A 104 39.51 17.94 -10.40
N SER A 105 39.93 16.98 -11.22
CA SER A 105 41.22 17.05 -11.93
C SER A 105 41.25 18.07 -13.08
N MET A 106 40.07 18.51 -13.54
CA MET A 106 39.91 19.49 -14.62
C MET A 106 39.65 20.91 -14.09
N ARG A 107 39.59 21.11 -12.77
CA ARG A 107 39.45 22.46 -12.19
C ARG A 107 40.75 23.23 -12.39
N ASP A 108 40.64 24.37 -13.08
CA ASP A 108 41.77 25.24 -13.44
C ASP A 108 41.91 26.46 -12.51
N GLY A 109 41.08 26.55 -11.48
CA GLY A 109 41.02 27.66 -10.53
C GLY A 109 40.21 28.87 -11.01
N ASN A 110 39.69 28.84 -12.23
CA ASN A 110 38.75 29.85 -12.71
C ASN A 110 37.30 29.48 -12.35
N HIS A 111 36.43 30.47 -12.40
CA HIS A 111 34.99 30.31 -12.27
C HIS A 111 34.33 30.68 -13.60
N TYR A 112 33.38 29.87 -14.05
CA TYR A 112 32.72 30.02 -15.33
C TYR A 112 31.21 30.21 -15.14
N LYS A 113 30.59 30.92 -16.08
CA LYS A 113 29.13 31.06 -16.16
C LYS A 113 28.48 29.72 -16.52
N THR A 114 27.27 29.48 -16.04
CA THR A 114 26.46 28.33 -16.47
C THR A 114 25.84 28.63 -17.83
N ASN A 115 26.04 27.75 -18.80
CA ASN A 115 25.48 27.92 -20.14
C ASN A 115 24.01 27.47 -20.18
N LEU A 116 23.19 28.20 -20.91
CA LEU A 116 21.84 27.82 -21.32
C LEU A 116 21.73 27.88 -22.84
N TYR A 117 21.52 26.72 -23.46
CA TYR A 117 21.30 26.60 -24.90
C TYR A 117 19.81 26.61 -25.20
N ILE A 118 19.38 27.51 -26.08
CA ILE A 118 17.96 27.66 -26.42
C ILE A 118 17.62 26.74 -27.61
N SER A 119 16.91 25.66 -27.32
CA SER A 119 16.47 24.65 -28.28
C SER A 119 15.46 25.19 -29.30
N GLY A 120 15.30 24.53 -30.46
CA GLY A 120 14.38 24.96 -31.51
C GLY A 120 14.87 26.17 -32.33
N THR A 121 16.05 26.71 -32.03
CA THR A 121 16.58 27.94 -32.64
C THR A 121 17.58 27.69 -33.78
N GLY A 122 17.84 26.42 -34.14
CA GLY A 122 18.81 26.05 -35.17
C GLY A 122 20.26 25.95 -34.69
N LEU A 123 20.46 25.50 -33.45
CA LEU A 123 21.78 25.15 -32.92
C LEU A 123 22.31 23.87 -33.60
N SER A 124 23.26 24.01 -34.54
CA SER A 124 23.75 22.86 -35.32
C SER A 124 24.42 21.82 -34.43
N GLY A 125 23.92 20.58 -34.46
CA GLY A 125 24.48 19.46 -33.70
C GLY A 125 23.83 19.22 -32.33
N MET A 126 22.82 20.01 -31.97
CA MET A 126 21.93 19.75 -30.83
C MET A 126 20.52 19.49 -31.36
N ALA A 127 19.90 18.40 -30.93
CA ALA A 127 18.52 18.07 -31.34
C ALA A 127 17.52 18.97 -30.62
N ASP A 128 16.39 19.26 -31.26
CA ASP A 128 15.32 20.01 -30.61
C ASP A 128 14.67 19.16 -29.50
N ASP A 129 14.50 19.73 -28.32
CA ASP A 129 13.95 19.05 -27.13
C ASP A 129 13.32 20.07 -26.15
N TRP A 130 12.52 19.60 -25.19
CA TRP A 130 11.79 20.45 -24.24
C TRP A 130 12.72 21.14 -23.25
N ALA A 131 13.31 20.39 -22.32
CA ALA A 131 14.30 20.86 -21.36
C ALA A 131 15.08 19.70 -20.74
N TYR A 132 16.36 19.93 -20.41
CA TYR A 132 17.19 19.03 -19.60
C TYR A 132 18.49 19.74 -19.14
N MET A 133 19.19 19.13 -18.18
CA MET A 133 20.57 19.45 -17.81
C MET A 133 21.54 18.37 -18.34
N SER A 134 22.74 18.77 -18.78
CA SER A 134 23.81 17.82 -19.12
C SER A 134 25.20 18.42 -18.89
N TYR A 135 26.27 17.68 -19.20
CA TYR A 135 27.66 18.10 -19.04
C TYR A 135 28.37 18.17 -20.38
N ASP A 136 29.29 19.12 -20.52
CA ASP A 136 30.29 19.02 -21.58
C ASP A 136 31.43 18.07 -21.24
N ASN A 137 32.32 17.84 -22.21
CA ASN A 137 33.46 16.92 -22.10
C ASN A 137 34.45 17.25 -20.96
N ASN A 138 34.41 18.46 -20.40
CA ASN A 138 35.24 18.90 -19.29
C ASN A 138 34.46 18.91 -17.95
N GLY A 139 33.24 18.37 -17.90
CA GLY A 139 32.47 18.24 -16.65
C GLY A 139 31.83 19.54 -16.16
N TYR A 140 31.58 20.52 -17.03
CA TYR A 140 30.76 21.69 -16.67
C TYR A 140 29.31 21.41 -17.04
N ALA A 141 28.40 21.54 -16.07
CA ALA A 141 26.98 21.42 -16.35
C ALA A 141 26.47 22.59 -17.18
N TYR A 142 25.53 22.32 -18.06
CA TYR A 142 24.80 23.29 -18.84
C TYR A 142 23.32 22.93 -18.89
N LEU A 143 22.50 23.93 -19.14
CA LEU A 143 21.07 23.82 -19.31
C LEU A 143 20.73 23.82 -20.80
N PHE A 144 19.68 23.09 -21.17
CA PHE A 144 19.12 23.08 -22.50
C PHE A 144 17.61 23.24 -22.38
N CYS A 145 17.02 24.28 -22.98
CA CYS A 145 15.58 24.52 -22.90
C CYS A 145 15.04 25.11 -24.20
N CYS A 146 13.86 24.68 -24.65
CA CYS A 146 13.16 25.36 -25.74
C CYS A 146 12.52 26.68 -25.26
N VAL A 147 12.11 27.53 -26.21
CA VAL A 147 11.43 28.80 -25.90
C VAL A 147 10.15 28.57 -25.08
N GLY A 148 9.41 27.50 -25.35
CA GLY A 148 8.18 27.15 -24.62
C GLY A 148 8.43 26.81 -23.14
N ALA A 149 9.55 26.15 -22.85
CA ALA A 149 9.97 25.84 -21.49
C ALA A 149 10.45 27.08 -20.73
N MET A 150 10.78 28.18 -21.42
CA MET A 150 11.34 29.40 -20.86
C MET A 150 10.34 30.57 -20.84
N GLN A 151 9.06 30.27 -20.59
CA GLN A 151 8.09 31.32 -20.28
C GLN A 151 8.61 32.15 -19.09
N TYR A 152 8.61 33.48 -19.19
CA TYR A 152 9.24 34.35 -18.19
C TYR A 152 8.27 35.26 -17.44
N ASN A 153 7.03 35.41 -17.93
CA ASN A 153 6.01 36.21 -17.27
C ASN A 153 4.59 35.59 -17.42
N PRO A 154 4.05 34.99 -16.35
CA PRO A 154 4.80 34.62 -15.15
C PRO A 154 5.78 33.45 -15.48
N PRO A 155 6.89 33.32 -14.74
CA PRO A 155 8.01 32.47 -15.10
C PRO A 155 7.69 30.99 -14.98
N SER A 156 8.23 30.19 -15.89
CA SER A 156 8.10 28.75 -15.87
C SER A 156 8.85 28.16 -14.68
N TRP A 157 8.39 26.98 -14.29
CA TRP A 157 9.01 26.17 -13.26
C TRP A 157 10.20 25.35 -13.76
N VAL A 158 10.43 25.35 -15.07
CA VAL A 158 11.45 24.52 -15.71
C VAL A 158 12.85 25.06 -15.42
N LEU A 159 13.08 26.36 -15.57
CA LEU A 159 14.40 26.95 -15.32
C LEU A 159 14.95 26.71 -13.91
N PRO A 160 14.20 26.95 -12.81
CA PRO A 160 14.71 26.65 -11.47
C PRO A 160 14.92 25.14 -11.24
N HIS A 161 14.10 24.28 -11.85
CA HIS A 161 14.25 22.82 -11.78
C HIS A 161 15.54 22.35 -12.46
N GLU A 162 15.75 22.74 -13.73
CA GLU A 162 16.94 22.36 -14.50
C GLU A 162 18.23 22.95 -13.90
N PHE A 163 18.16 24.20 -13.43
CA PHE A 163 19.27 24.81 -12.71
C PHE A 163 19.55 24.07 -11.40
N GLY A 164 18.52 23.61 -10.70
CA GLY A 164 18.64 22.72 -9.54
C GLY A 164 19.47 21.47 -9.84
N HIS A 165 19.26 20.80 -10.97
CA HIS A 165 20.12 19.68 -11.37
C HIS A 165 21.58 20.10 -11.57
N ALA A 166 21.83 21.24 -12.23
CA ALA A 166 23.18 21.75 -12.39
C ALA A 166 23.83 22.04 -11.03
N VAL A 167 23.08 22.51 -10.04
CA VAL A 167 23.57 22.70 -8.67
C VAL A 167 23.85 21.37 -7.96
N THR A 168 22.93 20.40 -8.02
CA THR A 168 23.07 19.04 -7.47
C THR A 168 24.37 18.39 -7.95
N ALA A 169 24.60 18.43 -9.27
CA ALA A 169 25.79 17.91 -9.92
C ALA A 169 27.11 18.44 -9.32
N HIS A 170 27.12 19.69 -8.88
CA HIS A 170 28.32 20.35 -8.36
C HIS A 170 28.51 20.19 -6.86
N GLN A 171 27.56 19.56 -6.15
CA GLN A 171 27.75 19.14 -4.76
C GLN A 171 28.55 17.84 -4.62
N LEU A 172 28.74 17.10 -5.72
CA LEU A 172 29.59 15.92 -5.89
C LEU A 172 29.18 14.64 -5.13
N GLY A 173 28.62 14.73 -3.92
CA GLY A 173 28.35 13.55 -3.07
C GLY A 173 27.32 12.58 -3.66
N TRP A 174 26.38 13.09 -4.46
CA TRP A 174 25.37 12.27 -5.14
C TRP A 174 25.79 11.81 -6.53
N ASN A 175 26.90 12.31 -7.07
CA ASN A 175 27.39 11.88 -8.37
C ASN A 175 27.87 10.43 -8.29
N SER A 176 27.59 9.63 -9.32
CA SER A 176 28.00 8.22 -9.39
C SER A 176 27.41 7.35 -8.27
N ASN A 177 26.29 7.75 -7.68
CA ASN A 177 25.52 6.94 -6.74
C ASN A 177 24.26 6.43 -7.44
N LYS A 178 24.17 5.11 -7.65
CA LYS A 178 23.08 4.48 -8.39
C LYS A 178 21.70 4.61 -7.75
N TYR A 179 21.64 4.74 -6.42
CA TYR A 179 20.39 4.88 -5.66
C TYR A 179 19.91 6.34 -5.61
N SER A 180 20.85 7.29 -5.61
CA SER A 180 20.50 8.71 -5.54
C SER A 180 19.80 9.18 -6.81
N TYR A 181 20.09 8.59 -7.98
CA TYR A 181 19.51 9.02 -9.26
C TYR A 181 17.98 9.05 -9.27
N ALA A 182 17.31 8.13 -8.56
CA ALA A 182 15.85 8.11 -8.50
C ALA A 182 15.26 9.36 -7.82
N TRP A 183 16.07 10.08 -7.05
CA TRP A 183 15.69 11.29 -6.33
C TRP A 183 16.06 12.58 -7.08
N TRP A 184 16.79 12.53 -8.21
CA TRP A 184 17.27 13.75 -8.89
C TRP A 184 16.12 14.63 -9.39
N GLU A 185 15.06 14.04 -9.93
CA GLU A 185 13.86 14.76 -10.39
C GLU A 185 13.10 15.40 -9.22
N SER A 186 12.94 14.65 -8.12
CA SER A 186 12.38 15.19 -6.87
C SER A 186 13.23 16.32 -6.28
N LEU A 187 14.56 16.25 -6.41
CA LEU A 187 15.46 17.35 -6.04
C LEU A 187 15.28 18.58 -6.93
N GLY A 188 15.14 18.42 -8.24
CA GLY A 188 14.85 19.53 -9.16
C GLY A 188 13.57 20.25 -8.76
N ASN A 189 12.52 19.48 -8.42
CA ASN A 189 11.27 19.99 -7.89
C ASN A 189 11.44 20.68 -6.53
N TRP A 190 12.23 20.10 -5.61
CA TRP A 190 12.54 20.72 -4.33
C TRP A 190 13.28 22.07 -4.49
N PHE A 191 14.25 22.17 -5.40
CA PHE A 191 14.95 23.43 -5.71
C PHE A 191 13.99 24.48 -6.24
N ARG A 192 13.11 24.11 -7.17
CA ARG A 192 12.03 24.99 -7.63
C ARG A 192 11.17 25.47 -6.47
N GLU A 193 10.73 24.58 -5.58
CA GLU A 193 9.92 24.98 -4.42
C GLU A 193 10.69 25.95 -3.50
N GLN A 194 11.99 25.75 -3.28
CA GLN A 194 12.78 26.70 -2.47
C GLN A 194 12.79 28.10 -3.09
N TRP A 195 12.94 28.19 -4.42
CA TRP A 195 12.86 29.46 -5.11
C TRP A 195 11.45 30.07 -5.03
N LEU A 196 10.40 29.29 -5.30
CA LEU A 196 9.02 29.75 -5.20
C LEU A 196 8.72 30.29 -3.80
N TYR A 197 9.11 29.58 -2.75
CA TYR A 197 8.94 30.03 -1.37
C TYR A 197 9.61 31.39 -1.11
N ALA A 198 10.83 31.58 -1.61
CA ALA A 198 11.58 32.81 -1.40
C ALA A 198 10.96 34.03 -2.11
N ILE A 199 10.39 33.87 -3.30
CA ILE A 199 9.93 34.99 -4.13
C ILE A 199 8.41 35.20 -4.19
N SER A 200 7.64 34.19 -3.76
CA SER A 200 6.19 34.15 -4.00
C SER A 200 5.41 35.21 -3.20
N GLU A 201 5.87 35.60 -2.01
CA GLU A 201 5.32 36.74 -1.27
C GLU A 201 5.58 38.08 -1.98
N GLU A 202 6.81 38.28 -2.49
CA GLU A 202 7.20 39.54 -3.14
C GLU A 202 6.47 39.75 -4.47
N ARG A 203 6.19 38.65 -5.18
CA ARG A 203 5.51 38.68 -6.48
C ARG A 203 4.00 38.41 -6.40
N GLY A 204 3.49 38.06 -5.22
CA GLY A 204 2.07 37.79 -4.97
C GLY A 204 1.54 36.52 -5.63
N TRP A 205 2.40 35.52 -5.85
CA TRP A 205 2.08 34.31 -6.63
C TRP A 205 1.47 33.17 -5.82
N ILE A 206 1.55 33.22 -4.49
CA ILE A 206 1.13 32.15 -3.55
C ILE A 206 -0.34 31.68 -3.75
N ASN A 207 -1.20 32.39 -4.48
CA ASN A 207 -2.64 32.15 -4.39
C ASN A 207 -3.46 32.18 -5.69
N ASP A 208 -2.85 32.18 -6.89
CA ASP A 208 -3.61 32.21 -8.15
C ASP A 208 -3.60 30.86 -8.91
N PRO A 209 -4.61 30.00 -8.69
CA PRO A 209 -4.75 28.73 -9.41
C PRO A 209 -5.14 28.91 -10.89
N SER A 210 -5.53 30.11 -11.33
CA SER A 210 -5.88 30.38 -12.74
C SER A 210 -4.67 30.69 -13.62
N GLN A 211 -3.51 30.89 -13.00
CA GLN A 211 -2.29 31.27 -13.70
C GLN A 211 -1.24 30.13 -13.72
N GLY A 212 -1.34 29.12 -12.85
CA GLY A 212 -0.38 28.02 -12.80
C GLY A 212 0.92 28.37 -12.06
N TYR A 213 0.84 29.18 -10.99
CA TYR A 213 1.99 29.64 -10.19
C TYR A 213 1.81 29.39 -8.67
N GLY A 214 1.00 28.39 -8.30
CA GLY A 214 1.01 27.82 -6.95
C GLY A 214 2.18 26.85 -6.76
N THR A 215 2.27 26.22 -5.59
CA THR A 215 3.18 25.09 -5.35
C THR A 215 2.93 23.98 -6.37
N ASP A 216 3.96 23.28 -6.81
CA ASP A 216 3.78 22.07 -7.63
C ASP A 216 3.26 20.92 -6.79
N PHE A 217 1.94 20.83 -6.74
CA PHE A 217 1.27 19.89 -5.87
C PHE A 217 1.54 18.45 -6.30
N PHE A 218 2.04 17.67 -5.35
CA PHE A 218 2.48 16.28 -5.47
C PHE A 218 1.30 15.29 -5.49
N GLU A 219 0.33 15.52 -6.39
CA GLU A 219 -0.90 14.72 -6.51
C GLU A 219 -0.63 13.23 -6.70
N THR A 220 0.28 12.90 -7.61
CA THR A 220 0.69 11.53 -7.92
C THR A 220 1.34 10.83 -6.73
N TYR A 221 2.16 11.56 -5.95
CA TYR A 221 2.71 11.03 -4.71
C TYR A 221 1.61 10.73 -3.69
N LEU A 222 0.65 11.64 -3.49
CA LEU A 222 -0.50 11.41 -2.59
C LEU A 222 -1.28 10.14 -2.93
N LYS A 223 -1.43 9.84 -4.23
CA LYS A 223 -2.16 8.65 -4.70
C LYS A 223 -1.39 7.34 -4.56
N ASN A 224 -0.08 7.41 -4.26
CA ASN A 224 0.83 6.28 -4.21
C ASN A 224 1.58 6.18 -2.87
N MET A 225 1.14 6.91 -1.83
CA MET A 225 1.89 7.02 -0.57
C MET A 225 2.14 5.68 0.11
N CYS A 226 1.32 4.65 -0.12
CA CYS A 226 1.55 3.32 0.45
C CYS A 226 2.83 2.64 -0.07
N PHE A 227 3.44 3.12 -1.15
CA PHE A 227 4.67 2.57 -1.69
C PHE A 227 5.93 3.28 -1.20
N THR A 228 7.07 2.59 -1.30
CA THR A 228 8.38 3.20 -1.05
C THR A 228 8.65 4.33 -2.04
N SER A 229 9.24 5.41 -1.55
CA SER A 229 9.51 6.62 -2.30
C SER A 229 11.00 6.81 -2.58
N PRO A 230 11.38 7.32 -3.76
CA PRO A 230 10.56 7.61 -4.93
C PRO A 230 10.17 6.31 -5.63
N LEU A 231 8.91 6.22 -6.03
CA LEU A 231 8.37 5.07 -6.71
C LEU A 231 8.67 5.17 -8.22
N GLY A 232 8.89 4.03 -8.88
CA GLY A 232 9.08 3.97 -10.34
C GLY A 232 7.91 4.47 -11.20
N ARG A 233 6.80 4.86 -10.57
CA ARG A 233 5.63 5.50 -11.21
C ARG A 233 5.75 7.03 -11.30
N ASP A 234 6.52 7.65 -10.40
CA ASP A 234 6.72 9.09 -10.38
C ASP A 234 7.98 9.46 -9.58
N TYR A 235 9.02 9.90 -10.31
CA TYR A 235 10.29 10.36 -9.71
C TYR A 235 10.28 11.85 -9.34
N TYR A 236 9.28 12.62 -9.76
CA TYR A 236 9.18 14.07 -9.58
C TYR A 236 8.45 14.46 -8.29
N ALA A 237 7.43 13.70 -7.91
CA ALA A 237 6.48 14.12 -6.87
C ALA A 237 6.89 13.80 -5.42
N ALA A 238 8.01 13.10 -5.19
CA ALA A 238 8.49 12.73 -3.85
C ALA A 238 9.22 13.86 -3.10
N TRP A 239 9.31 15.05 -3.68
CA TRP A 239 9.94 16.23 -3.08
C TRP A 239 9.41 16.68 -1.69
N PRO A 240 8.16 16.40 -1.25
CA PRO A 240 7.69 16.82 0.07
C PRO A 240 8.49 16.24 1.24
N PHE A 241 9.08 15.05 1.06
CA PHE A 241 9.98 14.50 2.08
C PHE A 241 11.24 15.35 2.25
N LEU A 242 11.82 15.82 1.15
CA LEU A 242 12.95 16.76 1.18
C LEU A 242 12.54 18.10 1.79
N GLN A 243 11.30 18.54 1.55
CA GLN A 243 10.73 19.73 2.17
C GLN A 243 10.61 19.57 3.69
N TYR A 244 10.12 18.42 4.18
CA TYR A 244 10.06 18.12 5.61
C TYR A 244 11.43 18.20 6.28
N LEU A 245 12.46 17.59 5.67
CA LEU A 245 13.84 17.64 6.18
C LEU A 245 14.40 19.07 6.24
N THR A 246 13.98 19.92 5.29
CA THR A 246 14.41 21.32 5.17
C THR A 246 13.71 22.21 6.19
N GLU A 247 12.40 22.10 6.32
CA GLU A 247 11.58 22.92 7.23
C GLU A 247 11.74 22.48 8.69
N ASN A 248 11.94 21.18 8.92
CA ASN A 248 12.06 20.57 10.24
C ASN A 248 10.98 21.06 11.24
N PRO A 249 9.68 20.92 10.91
CA PRO A 249 8.59 21.50 11.70
C PRO A 249 8.46 20.89 13.11
N ASP A 250 9.08 19.72 13.33
CA ASP A 250 9.14 19.01 14.61
C ASP A 250 10.41 19.31 15.42
N ASN A 251 11.32 20.16 14.92
CA ASN A 251 12.57 20.56 15.58
C ASN A 251 13.46 19.37 15.96
N LEU A 252 13.55 18.36 15.11
CA LEU A 252 14.47 17.24 15.28
C LEU A 252 15.92 17.74 15.19
N ALA A 253 16.79 17.21 16.05
CA ALA A 253 18.21 17.58 16.04
C ALA A 253 18.88 17.15 14.72
N GLY A 254 19.79 17.99 14.21
CA GLY A 254 20.51 17.73 12.97
C GLY A 254 19.79 18.13 11.68
N TYR A 255 18.46 18.36 11.70
CA TYR A 255 17.69 18.81 10.53
C TYR A 255 17.55 20.34 10.42
N GLY A 256 17.09 20.79 9.26
CA GLY A 256 16.88 22.20 8.91
C GLY A 256 17.34 22.53 7.49
N ASN A 257 17.36 23.81 7.14
CA ASN A 257 17.58 24.30 5.78
C ASN A 257 18.93 23.92 5.14
N THR A 258 19.87 23.40 5.92
CA THR A 258 21.19 22.95 5.45
C THR A 258 21.31 21.44 5.30
N PHE A 259 20.33 20.65 5.76
CA PHE A 259 20.47 19.19 5.81
C PHE A 259 20.47 18.56 4.41
N VAL A 260 19.60 19.00 3.51
CA VAL A 260 19.60 18.54 2.11
C VAL A 260 20.96 18.83 1.44
N ARG A 261 21.54 20.01 1.67
CA ARG A 261 22.92 20.31 1.21
C ARG A 261 23.92 19.32 1.80
N THR A 262 23.84 19.02 3.10
CA THR A 262 24.71 18.04 3.76
C THR A 262 24.60 16.67 3.09
N MET A 263 23.39 16.21 2.76
CA MET A 263 23.19 14.97 2.00
C MET A 263 23.87 15.05 0.62
N LEU A 264 23.65 16.13 -0.13
CA LEU A 264 24.23 16.33 -1.46
C LEU A 264 25.76 16.36 -1.46
N GLN A 265 26.38 16.88 -0.39
CA GLN A 265 27.83 17.05 -0.28
C GLN A 265 28.55 15.86 0.39
N GLN A 266 27.86 15.14 1.27
CA GLN A 266 28.44 14.04 2.06
C GLN A 266 27.91 12.66 1.68
N GLY A 267 27.09 12.56 0.64
CA GLY A 267 26.67 11.29 0.07
C GLY A 267 27.87 10.43 -0.36
N GLN A 268 27.75 9.12 -0.13
CA GLN A 268 28.76 8.14 -0.54
C GLN A 268 28.31 7.40 -1.81
N VAL A 269 29.27 6.79 -2.51
CA VAL A 269 28.98 5.94 -3.67
C VAL A 269 28.16 4.73 -3.21
N ASP A 270 27.12 4.39 -3.98
CA ASP A 270 26.19 3.30 -3.70
C ASP A 270 25.56 3.34 -2.29
N GLU A 271 25.34 4.54 -1.76
CA GLU A 271 24.65 4.75 -0.49
C GLU A 271 23.17 5.07 -0.73
N TYR A 272 22.29 4.24 -0.18
CA TYR A 272 20.84 4.46 -0.28
C TYR A 272 20.43 5.72 0.52
N PRO A 273 19.57 6.62 -0.02
CA PRO A 273 19.24 7.88 0.66
C PRO A 273 18.69 7.74 2.08
N TYR A 274 17.94 6.69 2.41
CA TYR A 274 17.50 6.45 3.78
C TYR A 274 18.66 6.05 4.71
N ALA A 275 19.58 5.20 4.25
CA ALA A 275 20.81 4.88 4.98
C ALA A 275 21.71 6.12 5.16
N MET A 276 21.72 7.02 4.16
CA MET A 276 22.42 8.30 4.26
C MET A 276 21.82 9.18 5.36
N ILE A 277 20.49 9.22 5.48
CA ILE A 277 19.81 9.94 6.56
C ILE A 277 20.18 9.35 7.91
N GLU A 278 20.12 8.02 8.09
CA GLU A 278 20.52 7.36 9.34
C GLU A 278 21.95 7.67 9.75
N ARG A 279 22.86 7.84 8.79
CA ARG A 279 24.26 8.20 9.07
C ARG A 279 24.45 9.68 9.41
N LEU A 280 23.69 10.57 8.76
CA LEU A 280 23.90 12.02 8.82
C LEU A 280 23.02 12.74 9.86
N ALA A 281 21.87 12.17 10.21
CA ALA A 281 20.92 12.75 11.14
C ALA A 281 21.18 12.28 12.58
N ASP A 282 20.78 13.11 13.55
CA ASP A 282 20.78 12.71 14.96
C ASP A 282 19.52 11.91 15.32
N ALA A 283 18.39 12.20 14.66
CA ALA A 283 17.13 11.48 14.84
C ALA A 283 17.15 10.15 14.08
N THR A 284 16.46 9.13 14.60
CA THR A 284 16.31 7.87 13.89
C THR A 284 15.49 8.05 12.61
N LEU A 285 15.69 7.17 11.63
CA LEU A 285 14.86 7.19 10.42
C LEU A 285 13.39 6.92 10.75
N ALA A 286 13.11 6.02 11.69
CA ALA A 286 11.74 5.74 12.14
C ALA A 286 11.05 6.98 12.72
N GLU A 287 11.71 7.74 13.61
CA GLU A 287 11.17 9.01 14.12
C GLU A 287 10.98 10.05 13.01
N THR A 288 11.93 10.14 12.08
CA THR A 288 11.89 11.06 10.94
C THR A 288 10.68 10.77 10.06
N LEU A 289 10.48 9.51 9.69
CA LEU A 289 9.37 9.04 8.85
C LEU A 289 8.03 9.17 9.58
N GLY A 290 7.95 8.82 10.87
CA GLY A 290 6.74 8.96 11.67
C GLY A 290 6.28 10.42 11.79
N HIS A 291 7.22 11.34 12.01
CA HIS A 291 6.91 12.77 12.04
C HIS A 291 6.59 13.34 10.65
N TYR A 292 7.23 12.86 9.58
CA TYR A 292 6.83 13.21 8.23
C TYR A 292 5.39 12.74 7.93
N ALA A 293 5.08 11.48 8.21
CA ALA A 293 3.78 10.87 7.95
C ALA A 293 2.62 11.64 8.61
N LYS A 294 2.77 12.05 9.88
CA LYS A 294 1.72 12.83 10.57
C LYS A 294 1.47 14.19 9.91
N ARG A 295 2.49 14.84 9.33
CA ARG A 295 2.33 16.13 8.62
C ARG A 295 1.56 15.96 7.31
N MET A 296 1.64 14.79 6.68
CA MET A 296 0.92 14.50 5.43
C MET A 296 -0.60 14.42 5.62
N ALA A 297 -1.12 14.16 6.83
CA ALA A 297 -2.56 14.10 7.08
C ALA A 297 -3.29 15.43 6.77
N THR A 298 -2.65 16.55 7.09
CA THR A 298 -3.18 17.91 6.94
C THR A 298 -2.28 18.80 6.10
N LEU A 299 -1.25 18.23 5.46
CA LEU A 299 -0.23 18.92 4.68
C LEU A 299 0.43 20.07 5.46
N ASP A 300 0.66 19.84 6.76
CA ASP A 300 1.14 20.81 7.76
C ASP A 300 2.63 21.14 7.58
N PHE A 301 2.90 21.83 6.47
CA PHE A 301 4.16 22.43 6.07
C PHE A 301 4.05 23.96 6.12
N ALA A 302 5.15 24.68 5.91
CA ALA A 302 5.17 26.15 5.93
C ALA A 302 4.12 26.81 5.00
N HIS A 303 3.78 26.16 3.89
CA HIS A 303 2.77 26.62 2.91
C HIS A 303 1.47 25.81 2.94
N GLN A 304 1.08 25.28 4.11
CA GLN A 304 -0.12 24.45 4.31
C GLN A 304 -1.38 24.99 3.60
N GLU A 305 -1.67 26.29 3.69
CA GLU A 305 -2.86 26.89 3.05
C GLU A 305 -2.90 26.64 1.53
N SER A 306 -1.74 26.72 0.86
CA SER A 306 -1.63 26.50 -0.59
C SER A 306 -1.84 25.02 -0.94
N TYR A 307 -1.21 24.12 -0.17
CA TYR A 307 -1.37 22.68 -0.34
C TYR A 307 -2.81 22.24 -0.10
N ARG A 308 -3.44 22.72 0.97
CA ARG A 308 -4.84 22.43 1.30
C ARG A 308 -5.79 22.91 0.23
N LYS A 309 -5.61 24.14 -0.27
CA LYS A 309 -6.42 24.66 -1.37
C LYS A 309 -6.35 23.76 -2.61
N ARG A 310 -5.18 23.22 -2.94
CA ARG A 310 -5.02 22.33 -4.10
C ARG A 310 -5.56 20.92 -3.83
N LEU A 311 -5.39 20.39 -2.62
CA LEU A 311 -6.05 19.15 -2.18
C LEU A 311 -7.58 19.28 -2.27
N ASP A 312 -8.16 20.37 -1.76
CA ASP A 312 -9.60 20.62 -1.82
C ASP A 312 -10.10 20.72 -3.26
N GLN A 313 -9.33 21.36 -4.15
CA GLN A 313 -9.64 21.37 -5.59
C GLN A 313 -9.65 19.96 -6.16
N LEU A 314 -8.64 19.15 -5.84
CA LEU A 314 -8.52 17.78 -6.33
C LEU A 314 -9.70 16.92 -5.84
N LEU A 315 -10.01 16.98 -4.55
CA LEU A 315 -11.16 16.28 -3.96
C LEU A 315 -12.50 16.78 -4.55
N SER A 316 -12.61 18.06 -4.93
CA SER A 316 -13.81 18.61 -5.57
C SER A 316 -13.99 18.20 -7.04
N GLN A 317 -12.92 17.75 -7.71
CA GLN A 317 -12.96 17.34 -9.11
C GLN A 317 -13.57 15.96 -9.30
N GLY A 318 -13.73 15.19 -8.22
CA GLY A 318 -14.39 13.89 -8.27
C GLY A 318 -14.11 13.04 -7.05
N GLU A 319 -15.13 12.28 -6.66
CA GLU A 319 -15.11 11.38 -5.49
C GLU A 319 -14.02 10.31 -5.56
N TRP A 320 -13.49 10.06 -6.77
CA TRP A 320 -12.45 9.09 -7.00
C TRP A 320 -11.06 9.50 -6.50
N ASN A 321 -10.78 10.80 -6.37
CA ASN A 321 -9.51 11.23 -5.79
C ASN A 321 -9.45 10.89 -4.29
N TRP A 322 -10.61 10.87 -3.60
CA TRP A 322 -10.69 10.51 -2.19
C TRP A 322 -10.16 9.10 -1.93
N GLN A 323 -10.67 8.10 -2.64
CA GLN A 323 -10.28 6.70 -2.43
C GLN A 323 -8.88 6.36 -2.92
N GLN A 324 -8.28 7.18 -3.78
CA GLN A 324 -6.87 7.01 -4.18
C GLN A 324 -5.91 7.56 -3.13
N ILE A 325 -6.25 8.68 -2.49
CA ILE A 325 -5.40 9.38 -1.53
C ILE A 325 -5.50 8.77 -0.13
N TYR A 326 -6.71 8.44 0.31
CA TYR A 326 -6.95 7.98 1.67
C TYR A 326 -7.06 6.46 1.75
N THR A 327 -6.50 5.89 2.81
CA THR A 327 -6.60 4.46 3.13
C THR A 327 -7.83 4.24 3.99
N MET A 328 -8.76 3.42 3.52
CA MET A 328 -9.96 3.03 4.29
C MET A 328 -9.66 1.72 4.99
N LEU A 329 -9.71 1.71 6.32
CA LEU A 329 -9.48 0.48 7.09
C LEU A 329 -10.73 -0.42 7.06
N GLU A 330 -10.50 -1.72 7.02
CA GLU A 330 -11.52 -2.76 6.97
C GLU A 330 -11.85 -3.23 8.37
N LEU A 331 -13.15 -3.38 8.69
CA LEU A 331 -13.59 -3.82 10.01
C LEU A 331 -13.35 -5.32 10.16
N VAL A 332 -12.59 -5.73 11.17
CA VAL A 332 -12.24 -7.13 11.45
C VAL A 332 -13.02 -7.67 12.65
N ASP A 333 -13.18 -6.86 13.70
CA ASP A 333 -13.97 -7.23 14.88
C ASP A 333 -14.78 -6.02 15.35
N ASP A 334 -16.11 -6.08 15.16
CA ASP A 334 -17.05 -5.02 15.56
C ASP A 334 -17.14 -4.87 17.09
N THR A 335 -16.99 -5.97 17.84
CA THR A 335 -17.08 -5.93 19.31
C THR A 335 -15.85 -5.27 19.92
N ALA A 336 -14.68 -5.55 19.37
CA ALA A 336 -13.43 -4.92 19.78
C ALA A 336 -13.19 -3.56 19.10
N ASN A 337 -13.97 -3.21 18.06
CA ASN A 337 -13.73 -2.06 17.18
C ASN A 337 -12.32 -2.09 16.58
N THR A 338 -11.94 -3.26 16.08
CA THR A 338 -10.64 -3.55 15.45
C THR A 338 -10.74 -3.51 13.94
N TYR A 339 -9.79 -2.84 13.31
CA TYR A 339 -9.71 -2.67 11.86
C TYR A 339 -8.35 -3.09 11.34
N ALA A 340 -8.29 -3.62 10.12
CA ALA A 340 -7.06 -3.91 9.39
C ALA A 340 -6.87 -2.92 8.22
N VAL A 341 -5.61 -2.72 7.83
CA VAL A 341 -5.32 -2.09 6.54
C VAL A 341 -5.70 -3.04 5.40
N PRO A 342 -6.31 -2.56 4.30
CA PRO A 342 -6.47 -3.39 3.10
C PRO A 342 -5.11 -3.90 2.64
N THR A 343 -5.00 -5.20 2.34
CA THR A 343 -3.69 -5.83 2.07
C THR A 343 -2.93 -5.15 0.92
N GLU A 344 -3.65 -4.63 -0.07
CA GLU A 344 -3.06 -3.94 -1.20
C GLU A 344 -2.52 -2.56 -0.88
N ARG A 345 -3.04 -1.94 0.19
CA ARG A 345 -2.66 -0.62 0.71
C ARG A 345 -1.69 -0.67 1.88
N ALA A 346 -1.38 -1.87 2.39
CA ALA A 346 -0.35 -2.07 3.40
C ALA A 346 0.95 -1.37 2.98
N PRO A 347 1.55 -0.55 3.86
CA PRO A 347 2.68 0.28 3.48
C PRO A 347 3.91 -0.58 3.16
N GLN A 348 4.64 -0.22 2.11
CA GLN A 348 6.04 -0.64 1.93
C GLN A 348 6.96 0.21 2.82
N GLU A 349 8.28 -0.07 2.82
CA GLU A 349 9.29 0.75 3.51
C GLU A 349 9.07 2.26 3.25
N ALA A 350 8.95 3.06 4.31
CA ALA A 350 8.65 4.50 4.25
C ALA A 350 7.33 4.88 3.57
N GLY A 351 6.50 3.91 3.21
CA GLY A 351 5.14 4.11 2.71
C GLY A 351 4.21 4.59 3.83
N VAL A 352 3.36 5.55 3.52
CA VAL A 352 2.45 6.23 4.44
C VAL A 352 0.99 5.89 4.10
N ASN A 353 0.23 5.52 5.11
CA ASN A 353 -1.23 5.52 5.06
C ASN A 353 -1.78 6.72 5.83
N VAL A 354 -2.77 7.39 5.24
CA VAL A 354 -3.57 8.43 5.89
C VAL A 354 -5.01 7.92 5.93
N CYS A 355 -5.52 7.65 7.13
CA CYS A 355 -6.82 7.04 7.38
C CYS A 355 -7.76 8.08 8.02
N PRO A 356 -8.71 8.67 7.26
CA PRO A 356 -9.71 9.58 7.78
C PRO A 356 -10.61 8.94 8.84
N LEU A 357 -10.87 9.70 9.91
CA LEU A 357 -11.68 9.27 11.05
C LEU A 357 -12.92 10.17 11.22
N THR A 358 -14.01 9.55 11.67
CA THR A 358 -15.20 10.23 12.18
C THR A 358 -15.06 10.37 13.69
N ILE A 359 -15.01 11.61 14.19
CA ILE A 359 -14.91 11.90 15.62
C ILE A 359 -16.24 11.53 16.31
N THR A 360 -16.20 10.66 17.32
CA THR A 360 -17.40 10.24 18.08
C THR A 360 -17.30 10.52 19.58
N GLY A 361 -16.11 10.80 20.11
CA GLY A 361 -15.87 11.14 21.51
C GLY A 361 -14.93 12.34 21.71
N ASP A 362 -14.77 12.73 22.97
CA ASP A 362 -13.89 13.85 23.37
C ASP A 362 -12.39 13.47 23.40
N THR A 363 -12.08 12.18 23.30
CA THR A 363 -10.73 11.64 23.22
C THR A 363 -10.74 10.51 22.20
N ILE A 364 -9.74 10.49 21.32
CA ILE A 364 -9.48 9.36 20.41
C ILE A 364 -8.34 8.55 21.00
N THR A 365 -8.49 7.23 21.10
CA THR A 365 -7.43 6.30 21.52
C THR A 365 -7.24 5.26 20.42
N VAL A 366 -5.99 4.95 20.11
CA VAL A 366 -5.64 3.95 19.10
C VAL A 366 -4.53 3.06 19.64
N THR A 367 -4.71 1.74 19.55
CA THR A 367 -3.66 0.72 19.74
C THR A 367 -3.24 0.20 18.38
N LEU A 368 -1.93 0.16 18.10
CA LEU A 368 -1.38 -0.40 16.87
C LEU A 368 -0.90 -1.84 17.12
N ASN A 369 -1.20 -2.74 16.18
CA ASN A 369 -0.70 -4.10 16.14
C ASN A 369 -0.13 -4.38 14.74
N GLY A 370 1.19 -4.53 14.64
CA GLY A 370 1.87 -4.90 13.41
C GLY A 370 1.62 -6.37 13.04
N MET A 371 1.45 -6.65 11.76
CA MET A 371 1.16 -7.99 11.25
C MET A 371 2.27 -8.43 10.28
N SER A 372 3.45 -8.74 10.79
CA SER A 372 4.58 -9.17 9.96
C SER A 372 5.43 -10.23 10.64
N ASP A 373 5.84 -11.23 9.87
CA ASP A 373 6.75 -12.30 10.26
C ASP A 373 8.24 -11.91 10.08
N LEU A 374 8.51 -10.77 9.46
CA LEU A 374 9.87 -10.29 9.19
C LEU A 374 10.57 -9.77 10.46
N ASP A 375 11.74 -10.34 10.78
CA ASP A 375 12.64 -9.84 11.83
C ASP A 375 13.14 -8.43 11.48
N GLY A 376 12.78 -7.45 12.30
CA GLY A 376 13.03 -6.02 12.06
C GLY A 376 11.87 -5.27 11.38
N ALA A 377 10.70 -5.88 11.20
CA ALA A 377 9.49 -5.13 10.84
C ALA A 377 9.10 -4.15 11.96
N ASP A 378 8.78 -2.91 11.60
CA ASP A 378 8.42 -1.87 12.55
C ASP A 378 7.56 -0.78 11.88
N TRP A 379 6.82 -0.03 12.69
CA TRP A 379 5.86 1.00 12.26
C TRP A 379 5.89 2.21 13.18
N ARG A 380 5.51 3.38 12.66
CA ARG A 380 5.14 4.53 13.49
C ARG A 380 3.74 5.01 13.13
N ALA A 381 2.93 5.25 14.14
CA ALA A 381 1.58 5.79 14.00
C ALA A 381 1.39 7.11 14.77
N CYS A 382 0.42 7.90 14.33
CA CYS A 382 0.02 9.14 15.00
C CYS A 382 -1.46 9.46 14.76
N ILE A 383 -2.16 9.88 15.83
CA ILE A 383 -3.49 10.47 15.75
C ILE A 383 -3.33 11.95 15.43
N VAL A 384 -4.00 12.42 14.38
CA VAL A 384 -3.97 13.82 13.92
C VAL A 384 -5.38 14.39 13.96
N VAL A 385 -5.57 15.55 14.59
CA VAL A 385 -6.84 16.29 14.58
C VAL A 385 -6.61 17.70 14.07
N GLU A 386 -7.34 18.10 13.03
CA GLU A 386 -7.35 19.46 12.51
C GLU A 386 -8.51 20.23 13.11
N ASP A 387 -8.24 21.46 13.58
CA ASP A 387 -9.27 22.35 14.08
C ASP A 387 -9.78 23.35 13.03
N ALA A 388 -10.86 24.06 13.35
CA ALA A 388 -11.48 25.01 12.43
C ALA A 388 -10.60 26.21 12.03
N ALA A 389 -9.45 26.42 12.69
CA ALA A 389 -8.46 27.42 12.31
C ALA A 389 -7.37 26.85 11.38
N GLY A 390 -7.44 25.56 11.02
CA GLY A 390 -6.44 24.85 10.22
C GLY A 390 -5.25 24.36 11.05
N GLN A 391 -5.30 24.46 12.38
CA GLN A 391 -4.20 24.00 13.24
C GLN A 391 -4.31 22.49 13.45
N SER A 392 -3.19 21.80 13.24
CA SER A 392 -3.05 20.37 13.50
C SER A 392 -2.63 20.09 14.94
N HIS A 393 -3.28 19.12 15.56
CA HIS A 393 -3.02 18.60 16.90
C HIS A 393 -2.64 17.13 16.80
N TYR A 394 -1.60 16.71 17.51
CA TYR A 394 -0.98 15.39 17.34
C TYR A 394 -0.93 14.62 18.67
N SER A 395 -1.13 13.30 18.61
CA SER A 395 -0.64 12.42 19.68
C SER A 395 0.89 12.34 19.67
N GLY A 396 1.48 11.68 20.68
CA GLY A 396 2.83 11.14 20.51
C GLY A 396 2.86 10.12 19.37
N LEU A 397 4.05 9.88 18.80
CA LEU A 397 4.26 8.71 17.93
C LEU A 397 4.19 7.46 18.78
N PHE A 398 3.64 6.38 18.24
CA PHE A 398 3.55 5.08 18.88
C PHE A 398 3.85 3.97 17.88
N ALA A 399 4.43 2.88 18.36
CA ALA A 399 4.90 1.75 17.57
C ALA A 399 3.97 0.54 17.71
N ASP A 400 4.39 -0.59 17.15
CA ASP A 400 3.72 -1.88 17.33
C ASP A 400 3.56 -2.24 18.83
N GLY A 401 2.38 -2.72 19.18
CA GLY A 401 1.96 -3.07 20.54
C GLY A 401 1.70 -1.87 21.46
N GLU A 402 1.87 -0.64 20.98
CA GLU A 402 1.68 0.57 21.76
C GLU A 402 0.31 1.23 21.53
N THR A 403 -0.14 1.99 22.54
CA THR A 403 -1.38 2.76 22.52
C THR A 403 -1.08 4.25 22.69
N ALA A 404 -1.75 5.09 21.90
CA ALA A 404 -1.76 6.53 22.09
C ALA A 404 -3.18 7.09 22.18
N SER A 405 -3.31 8.23 22.87
CA SER A 405 -4.57 8.97 22.97
C SER A 405 -4.35 10.45 22.68
N LEU A 406 -5.36 11.10 22.09
CA LEU A 406 -5.42 12.53 21.84
C LEU A 406 -6.77 13.09 22.26
N THR A 407 -6.78 14.10 23.14
CA THR A 407 -8.00 14.85 23.45
C THR A 407 -8.39 15.70 22.25
N VAL A 408 -9.65 15.58 21.83
CA VAL A 408 -10.20 16.28 20.68
C VAL A 408 -10.46 17.75 21.06
N PRO A 409 -9.88 18.72 20.35
CA PRO A 409 -10.21 20.13 20.54
C PRO A 409 -11.70 20.40 20.27
N ALA A 410 -12.32 21.29 21.06
CA ALA A 410 -13.76 21.59 20.94
C ALA A 410 -14.19 22.14 19.56
N ASN A 411 -13.25 22.67 18.78
CA ASN A 411 -13.43 23.18 17.43
C ASN A 411 -12.83 22.27 16.35
N ALA A 412 -12.59 20.99 16.64
CA ALA A 412 -12.12 20.01 15.67
C ALA A 412 -13.06 19.90 14.47
N VAL A 413 -12.49 19.78 13.26
CA VAL A 413 -13.24 19.67 11.99
C VAL A 413 -12.90 18.39 11.23
N SER A 414 -11.71 17.83 11.42
CA SER A 414 -11.34 16.54 10.86
C SER A 414 -10.34 15.80 11.74
N ALA A 415 -10.31 14.47 11.63
CA ALA A 415 -9.37 13.61 12.34
C ALA A 415 -8.85 12.54 11.39
N TYR A 416 -7.63 12.08 11.64
CA TYR A 416 -6.92 11.08 10.86
C TYR A 416 -6.08 10.20 11.78
N LEU A 417 -5.89 8.95 11.38
CA LEU A 417 -4.78 8.11 11.82
C LEU A 417 -3.75 8.08 10.69
N THR A 418 -2.48 8.28 11.01
CA THR A 418 -1.38 8.04 10.09
C THR A 418 -0.59 6.83 10.55
N VAL A 419 -0.15 5.99 9.61
CA VAL A 419 0.72 4.83 9.86
C VAL A 419 1.78 4.80 8.76
N VAL A 420 3.04 4.64 9.13
CA VAL A 420 4.17 4.49 8.21
C VAL A 420 4.99 3.27 8.58
N ALA A 421 5.41 2.48 7.60
CA ALA A 421 6.34 1.38 7.84
C ALA A 421 7.76 1.92 7.99
N THR A 422 8.43 1.53 9.06
CA THR A 422 9.77 2.00 9.43
C THR A 422 10.67 0.82 9.80
N PRO A 423 10.79 -0.20 8.92
CA PRO A 423 11.54 -1.40 9.24
C PRO A 423 13.01 -1.08 9.51
N ASP A 424 13.70 -1.99 10.19
CA ASP A 424 15.13 -1.90 10.42
C ASP A 424 15.91 -1.92 9.09
N ALA A 425 17.11 -1.34 9.13
CA ALA A 425 17.96 -1.18 7.95
C ALA A 425 18.34 -2.50 7.22
N SER A 426 18.20 -3.66 7.88
CA SER A 426 18.41 -4.98 7.25
C SER A 426 17.28 -5.39 6.29
N LEU A 427 16.10 -4.77 6.41
CA LEU A 427 14.94 -5.01 5.55
C LEU A 427 14.72 -3.91 4.52
N HIS A 428 15.55 -2.85 4.52
CA HIS A 428 15.47 -1.82 3.49
C HIS A 428 15.60 -2.45 2.09
N CYS A 429 14.81 -1.95 1.14
CA CYS A 429 14.77 -2.38 -0.25
C CYS A 429 15.29 -1.25 -1.15
N PRO A 430 16.62 -1.17 -1.38
CA PRO A 430 17.20 -0.07 -2.15
C PRO A 430 16.68 -0.05 -3.59
N CYS A 431 16.03 1.04 -3.97
CA CYS A 431 15.52 1.28 -5.32
C CYS A 431 16.37 2.31 -6.09
N GLY A 432 16.31 2.27 -7.42
CA GLY A 432 17.05 3.16 -8.31
C GLY A 432 16.34 3.41 -9.65
N LEU A 433 16.99 4.14 -10.58
CA LEU A 433 16.47 4.38 -11.93
C LEU A 433 16.84 3.23 -12.87
N THR A 434 15.82 2.61 -13.48
CA THR A 434 15.95 1.41 -14.33
C THR A 434 16.76 1.62 -15.63
N TRP A 435 16.85 2.85 -16.13
CA TRP A 435 17.58 3.20 -17.38
C TRP A 435 18.93 3.90 -17.14
N HIS A 436 19.31 4.14 -15.88
CA HIS A 436 20.57 4.84 -15.55
C HIS A 436 21.70 3.86 -15.18
N THR A 437 21.36 2.64 -14.78
CA THR A 437 22.29 1.51 -14.64
C THR A 437 22.10 0.55 -15.83
N ASP A 438 23.03 -0.39 -16.08
CA ASP A 438 22.81 -1.44 -17.08
C ASP A 438 21.40 -2.02 -16.85
N ASP A 439 20.50 -1.90 -17.85
CA ASP A 439 19.02 -2.08 -17.87
C ASP A 439 18.40 -3.22 -17.02
N SER A 440 19.24 -4.09 -16.47
CA SER A 440 18.91 -5.20 -15.60
C SER A 440 18.78 -4.84 -14.12
N GLU A 441 19.58 -3.95 -13.52
CA GLU A 441 19.75 -3.96 -12.05
C GLU A 441 18.46 -3.71 -11.27
N PHE A 442 17.74 -2.61 -11.53
CA PHE A 442 16.54 -2.20 -10.76
C PHE A 442 15.20 -2.61 -11.37
N ASN A 443 15.21 -3.44 -12.40
CA ASN A 443 13.97 -3.84 -13.05
C ASN A 443 13.30 -5.02 -12.30
N GLU A 444 12.05 -5.28 -12.65
CA GLU A 444 11.23 -6.35 -12.05
C GLU A 444 11.77 -7.77 -12.25
N GLN A 445 12.77 -7.97 -13.13
CA GLN A 445 13.45 -9.26 -13.31
C GLN A 445 14.46 -9.54 -12.20
N ASN A 446 15.13 -8.51 -11.70
CA ASN A 446 16.17 -8.63 -10.67
C ASN A 446 15.71 -8.17 -9.28
N HIS A 447 14.73 -7.26 -9.23
CA HIS A 447 14.07 -6.80 -8.01
C HIS A 447 12.55 -6.85 -8.21
N PRO A 448 11.96 -8.05 -8.27
CA PRO A 448 10.52 -8.21 -8.44
C PRO A 448 9.74 -7.53 -7.32
N PHE A 449 8.54 -7.05 -7.62
CA PHE A 449 7.63 -6.45 -6.64
C PHE A 449 7.42 -7.33 -5.40
N THR A 450 7.45 -8.65 -5.56
CA THR A 450 7.34 -9.62 -4.46
C THR A 450 8.50 -9.56 -3.44
N GLU A 451 9.64 -8.95 -3.77
CA GLU A 451 10.73 -8.65 -2.84
C GLU A 451 10.57 -7.31 -2.12
N LYS A 452 9.68 -6.43 -2.61
CA LYS A 452 9.34 -5.16 -1.95
C LYS A 452 8.32 -5.45 -0.84
N HIS A 453 8.83 -5.76 0.35
CA HIS A 453 8.00 -6.13 1.50
C HIS A 453 6.92 -5.11 1.80
N ARG A 454 5.74 -5.62 2.14
CA ARG A 454 4.63 -4.84 2.70
C ARG A 454 4.52 -5.15 4.18
N TYR A 455 4.07 -4.17 4.95
CA TYR A 455 4.01 -4.21 6.40
C TYR A 455 2.56 -3.97 6.85
N PRO A 456 1.68 -4.98 6.78
CA PRO A 456 0.29 -4.82 7.18
C PRO A 456 0.16 -4.63 8.69
N TYR A 457 -0.96 -4.06 9.11
CA TYR A 457 -1.23 -3.75 10.51
C TYR A 457 -2.73 -3.79 10.81
N GLN A 458 -3.04 -3.98 12.09
CA GLN A 458 -4.35 -3.80 12.69
C GLN A 458 -4.33 -2.64 13.70
N VAL A 459 -5.50 -2.06 13.94
CA VAL A 459 -5.71 -1.06 14.98
C VAL A 459 -7.01 -1.28 15.72
N THR A 460 -6.98 -1.11 17.04
CA THR A 460 -8.18 -0.95 17.86
C THR A 460 -8.40 0.54 18.12
N ILE A 461 -9.60 1.05 17.82
CA ILE A 461 -9.90 2.47 17.91
C ILE A 461 -10.99 2.70 18.96
N GLU A 462 -10.85 3.73 19.79
CA GLU A 462 -11.92 4.23 20.68
C GLU A 462 -12.13 5.74 20.48
N GLY A 463 -13.37 6.20 20.60
CA GLY A 463 -13.72 7.63 20.46
C GLY A 463 -13.67 8.18 19.03
N ALA A 464 -13.46 7.30 18.04
CA ALA A 464 -13.63 7.57 16.63
C ALA A 464 -14.12 6.32 15.89
N GLY A 465 -14.69 6.51 14.70
CA GLY A 465 -14.92 5.45 13.71
C GLY A 465 -14.20 5.76 12.39
N ILE A 466 -14.15 4.82 11.45
CA ILE A 466 -13.56 5.05 10.13
C ILE A 466 -14.50 5.95 9.31
N LYS A 467 -13.94 6.98 8.66
CA LYS A 467 -14.71 7.88 7.80
C LYS A 467 -14.73 7.35 6.38
N THR A 468 -15.92 7.00 5.90
CA THR A 468 -16.15 6.55 4.52
C THR A 468 -16.43 7.74 3.58
N ARG A 469 -16.25 7.49 2.28
CA ARG A 469 -16.55 8.45 1.21
C ARG A 469 -18.04 8.83 1.24
N THR A 470 -18.33 10.11 1.04
CA THR A 470 -19.71 10.60 0.87
C THR A 470 -19.97 10.93 -0.60
N ILE A 471 -21.07 10.45 -1.16
CA ILE A 471 -21.44 10.73 -2.55
C ILE A 471 -22.58 11.76 -2.62
N ASN A 472 -22.46 12.74 -3.52
CA ASN A 472 -23.57 13.65 -3.82
C ASN A 472 -24.63 12.99 -4.70
N THR A 473 -25.82 12.74 -4.14
CA THR A 473 -26.90 11.98 -4.79
C THR A 473 -27.97 12.85 -5.46
N ASN A 474 -27.79 14.18 -5.54
CA ASN A 474 -28.85 15.12 -5.97
C ASN A 474 -29.12 15.16 -7.50
N TRP A 475 -28.44 14.35 -8.30
CA TRP A 475 -28.44 14.43 -9.77
C TRP A 475 -28.54 13.05 -10.43
N GLY A 476 -29.16 12.09 -9.75
CA GLY A 476 -29.35 10.73 -10.22
C GLY A 476 -30.43 9.99 -9.43
N SER A 477 -30.37 8.67 -9.47
CA SER A 477 -31.26 7.78 -8.74
C SER A 477 -30.52 6.50 -8.34
N PHE A 478 -31.01 5.82 -7.31
CA PHE A 478 -30.47 4.51 -6.94
C PHE A 478 -31.00 3.41 -7.88
N HIS A 479 -30.12 2.49 -8.26
CA HIS A 479 -30.45 1.37 -9.14
C HIS A 479 -31.38 0.38 -8.42
N SER A 480 -32.36 -0.19 -9.13
CA SER A 480 -33.33 -1.11 -8.51
C SER A 480 -32.74 -2.46 -8.12
N ASN A 481 -31.59 -2.82 -8.70
CA ASN A 481 -30.83 -4.02 -8.39
C ASN A 481 -29.52 -3.62 -7.69
N GLY A 482 -29.44 -3.84 -6.38
CA GLY A 482 -28.31 -3.51 -5.49
C GLY A 482 -28.39 -2.16 -4.75
N GLY A 483 -29.09 -1.16 -5.29
CA GLY A 483 -29.33 0.11 -4.57
C GLY A 483 -28.22 1.15 -4.69
N GLY A 484 -27.21 0.95 -5.54
CA GLY A 484 -26.13 1.91 -5.80
C GLY A 484 -26.54 3.11 -6.64
N PHE A 485 -25.75 4.19 -6.56
CA PHE A 485 -26.12 5.46 -7.19
C PHE A 485 -25.79 5.49 -8.69
N VAL A 486 -26.78 5.89 -9.50
CA VAL A 486 -26.65 6.06 -10.95
C VAL A 486 -26.98 7.51 -11.32
N ALA A 487 -26.01 8.21 -11.88
CA ALA A 487 -26.19 9.58 -12.37
C ALA A 487 -27.21 9.64 -13.51
N SER A 488 -27.97 10.74 -13.61
CA SER A 488 -28.99 10.92 -14.66
C SER A 488 -28.44 10.86 -16.09
N SER A 489 -27.13 11.06 -16.26
CA SER A 489 -26.41 11.00 -17.53
C SER A 489 -25.86 9.60 -17.87
N ALA A 490 -25.77 8.71 -16.89
CA ALA A 490 -25.28 7.34 -17.08
C ALA A 490 -26.38 6.42 -17.61
N ARG A 491 -26.00 5.27 -18.18
CA ARG A 491 -26.90 4.23 -18.68
C ARG A 491 -26.56 2.90 -18.04
N VAL A 492 -27.47 2.36 -17.25
CA VAL A 492 -27.31 1.08 -16.57
C VAL A 492 -28.52 0.21 -16.88
N ASP A 493 -28.28 -1.01 -17.35
CA ASP A 493 -29.34 -1.99 -17.63
C ASP A 493 -29.92 -2.55 -16.32
N ALA A 494 -31.21 -2.89 -16.31
CA ALA A 494 -31.89 -3.42 -15.12
C ALA A 494 -31.30 -4.77 -14.62
N SER A 495 -30.60 -5.51 -15.48
CA SER A 495 -29.91 -6.76 -15.15
C SER A 495 -28.57 -6.57 -14.44
N VAL A 496 -27.98 -5.38 -14.50
CA VAL A 496 -26.74 -5.05 -13.80
C VAL A 496 -27.00 -4.98 -12.31
N TYR A 497 -26.09 -5.51 -11.49
CA TYR A 497 -26.08 -5.26 -10.06
C TYR A 497 -25.21 -4.02 -9.78
N VAL A 498 -25.75 -3.05 -9.03
CA VAL A 498 -24.99 -1.89 -8.54
C VAL A 498 -25.14 -1.83 -7.04
N GLY A 499 -24.10 -2.20 -6.30
CA GLY A 499 -24.07 -2.25 -4.83
C GLY A 499 -24.29 -0.89 -4.17
N PRO A 500 -24.75 -0.85 -2.92
CA PRO A 500 -25.26 0.35 -2.24
C PRO A 500 -24.24 1.48 -2.13
N ASN A 501 -22.94 1.16 -2.05
CA ASN A 501 -21.86 2.14 -1.96
C ASN A 501 -21.21 2.45 -3.33
N ALA A 502 -21.53 1.68 -4.36
CA ALA A 502 -20.99 1.82 -5.70
C ALA A 502 -21.67 2.95 -6.49
N CYS A 503 -20.96 3.49 -7.46
CA CYS A 503 -21.40 4.65 -8.24
C CYS A 503 -21.18 4.48 -9.74
N VAL A 504 -22.21 4.76 -10.53
CA VAL A 504 -22.12 4.91 -11.99
C VAL A 504 -22.42 6.36 -12.37
N LEU A 505 -21.37 7.07 -12.79
CA LEU A 505 -21.33 8.51 -12.98
C LEU A 505 -21.04 8.88 -14.44
N GLY A 506 -21.09 10.18 -14.75
CA GLY A 506 -20.78 10.69 -16.09
C GLY A 506 -21.72 10.13 -17.16
N ASN A 507 -21.19 9.85 -18.34
CA ASN A 507 -21.88 9.21 -19.47
C ASN A 507 -21.50 7.72 -19.59
N ALA A 508 -21.12 7.07 -18.49
CA ALA A 508 -20.77 5.66 -18.49
C ALA A 508 -21.96 4.78 -18.93
N THR A 509 -21.65 3.64 -19.54
CA THR A 509 -22.63 2.63 -19.94
C THR A 509 -22.28 1.28 -19.34
N VAL A 510 -23.19 0.70 -18.57
CA VAL A 510 -23.05 -0.61 -17.93
C VAL A 510 -24.21 -1.50 -18.37
N THR A 511 -23.91 -2.66 -18.96
CA THR A 511 -24.89 -3.56 -19.60
C THR A 511 -24.62 -5.03 -19.30
N GLY A 512 -25.52 -5.92 -19.69
CA GLY A 512 -25.35 -7.37 -19.47
C GLY A 512 -25.62 -7.78 -18.02
N ASN A 513 -24.83 -8.71 -17.50
CA ASN A 513 -24.88 -9.18 -16.11
C ASN A 513 -23.71 -8.64 -15.29
N ALA A 514 -23.17 -7.48 -15.68
CA ALA A 514 -22.05 -6.89 -14.97
C ALA A 514 -22.43 -6.59 -13.52
N VAL A 515 -21.43 -6.65 -12.66
CA VAL A 515 -21.52 -6.37 -11.23
C VAL A 515 -20.63 -5.19 -10.93
N ILE A 516 -21.21 -4.15 -10.34
CA ILE A 516 -20.49 -3.01 -9.79
C ILE A 516 -20.75 -2.99 -8.29
N ASP A 517 -19.74 -3.21 -7.47
CA ASP A 517 -19.92 -3.43 -6.05
C ASP A 517 -18.83 -2.78 -5.17
N GLY A 518 -18.91 -2.94 -3.85
CA GLY A 518 -18.08 -2.24 -2.88
C GLY A 518 -18.24 -0.73 -3.01
N TYR A 519 -17.12 -0.03 -2.97
CA TYR A 519 -17.00 1.40 -3.24
C TYR A 519 -16.61 1.72 -4.69
N ALA A 520 -16.77 0.80 -5.63
CA ALA A 520 -16.35 1.00 -7.01
C ALA A 520 -16.96 2.25 -7.67
N ILE A 521 -16.16 2.92 -8.52
CA ILE A 521 -16.60 4.07 -9.31
C ILE A 521 -16.43 3.78 -10.80
N ILE A 522 -17.55 3.82 -11.51
CA ILE A 522 -17.59 3.85 -12.98
C ILE A 522 -17.92 5.26 -13.42
N ALA A 523 -17.09 5.91 -14.24
CA ALA A 523 -17.31 7.31 -14.59
C ALA A 523 -16.95 7.67 -16.04
N GLU A 524 -17.15 8.94 -16.37
CA GLU A 524 -16.84 9.54 -17.67
C GLU A 524 -17.53 8.87 -18.86
N ARG A 525 -16.85 8.08 -19.70
CA ARG A 525 -17.40 7.36 -20.85
C ARG A 525 -17.05 5.87 -20.81
N ALA A 526 -16.76 5.35 -19.62
CA ALA A 526 -16.44 3.94 -19.44
C ALA A 526 -17.56 3.02 -19.95
N ASN A 527 -17.19 1.89 -20.54
CA ASN A 527 -18.11 0.88 -21.05
C ASN A 527 -17.88 -0.46 -20.37
N ILE A 528 -18.85 -0.92 -19.60
CA ILE A 528 -18.78 -2.18 -18.87
C ILE A 528 -19.89 -3.09 -19.41
N SER A 529 -19.56 -4.34 -19.75
CA SER A 529 -20.54 -5.31 -20.27
C SER A 529 -20.13 -6.76 -20.01
N GLY A 530 -20.99 -7.71 -20.39
CA GLY A 530 -20.76 -9.14 -20.13
C GLY A 530 -21.11 -9.50 -18.69
N ASN A 531 -20.26 -10.31 -18.06
CA ASN A 531 -20.30 -10.67 -16.64
C ASN A 531 -19.11 -10.03 -15.89
N ALA A 532 -18.63 -8.86 -16.35
CA ALA A 532 -17.51 -8.19 -15.72
C ALA A 532 -17.82 -7.83 -14.26
N TYR A 533 -16.83 -7.98 -13.38
CA TYR A 533 -16.90 -7.63 -11.96
C TYR A 533 -15.99 -6.42 -11.68
N VAL A 534 -16.58 -5.35 -11.14
CA VAL A 534 -15.84 -4.19 -10.65
C VAL A 534 -16.21 -3.97 -9.19
N GLY A 535 -15.28 -4.22 -8.26
CA GLY A 535 -15.54 -4.29 -6.82
C GLY A 535 -14.63 -3.40 -5.97
N ASP A 536 -14.73 -3.56 -4.65
CA ASP A 536 -13.84 -2.96 -3.65
C ASP A 536 -13.68 -1.45 -3.81
N TYR A 537 -12.47 -0.94 -3.99
CA TYR A 537 -12.17 0.48 -4.22
C TYR A 537 -11.79 0.76 -5.69
N ALA A 538 -12.15 -0.13 -6.62
CA ALA A 538 -11.75 -0.04 -8.01
C ALA A 538 -12.37 1.15 -8.75
N MET A 539 -11.69 1.59 -9.81
CA MET A 539 -12.12 2.72 -10.63
C MET A 539 -12.01 2.40 -12.12
N VAL A 540 -13.06 2.68 -12.89
CA VAL A 540 -13.06 2.58 -14.36
C VAL A 540 -13.58 3.88 -14.96
N MET A 541 -12.71 4.61 -15.64
CA MET A 541 -12.99 5.96 -16.15
C MET A 541 -12.42 6.16 -17.57
N GLY A 542 -12.44 7.38 -18.11
CA GLY A 542 -12.06 7.62 -19.50
C GLY A 542 -13.10 7.05 -20.48
N ASN A 543 -12.60 6.47 -21.57
CA ASN A 543 -13.33 5.59 -22.48
C ASN A 543 -12.91 4.11 -22.29
N ALA A 544 -12.45 3.74 -21.08
CA ALA A 544 -12.04 2.37 -20.80
C ALA A 544 -13.18 1.37 -21.03
N THR A 545 -12.83 0.15 -21.42
CA THR A 545 -13.79 -0.91 -21.73
C THR A 545 -13.46 -2.16 -20.92
N VAL A 546 -14.43 -2.66 -20.14
CA VAL A 546 -14.29 -3.90 -19.34
C VAL A 546 -15.42 -4.85 -19.76
N THR A 547 -15.06 -6.06 -20.21
CA THR A 547 -15.99 -6.97 -20.90
C THR A 547 -15.75 -8.43 -20.54
N ASP A 548 -16.61 -9.32 -21.03
CA ASP A 548 -16.57 -10.76 -20.77
C ASP A 548 -16.66 -11.07 -19.27
N ASN A 549 -15.70 -11.80 -18.68
CA ASN A 549 -15.65 -12.16 -17.25
C ASN A 549 -14.52 -11.41 -16.51
N ALA A 550 -14.03 -10.32 -17.08
CA ALA A 550 -12.90 -9.57 -16.54
C ALA A 550 -13.20 -8.98 -15.17
N LYS A 551 -12.16 -8.88 -14.33
CA LYS A 551 -12.24 -8.35 -12.96
C LYS A 551 -11.40 -7.10 -12.81
N VAL A 552 -11.95 -6.09 -12.15
CA VAL A 552 -11.23 -4.90 -11.67
C VAL A 552 -11.56 -4.73 -10.20
N ILE A 553 -10.61 -5.04 -9.32
CA ILE A 553 -10.83 -5.23 -7.88
C ILE A 553 -9.77 -4.50 -7.06
N GLU A 554 -9.89 -4.59 -5.74
CA GLU A 554 -9.05 -3.92 -4.76
C GLU A 554 -9.01 -2.40 -5.05
N SER A 555 -7.82 -1.81 -5.21
CA SER A 555 -7.63 -0.38 -5.49
C SER A 555 -7.24 -0.08 -6.95
N ALA A 556 -7.46 -1.02 -7.88
CA ALA A 556 -7.04 -0.86 -9.28
C ALA A 556 -7.80 0.29 -9.99
N CYS A 557 -7.08 1.04 -10.83
CA CYS A 557 -7.68 2.13 -11.61
C CYS A 557 -7.37 2.02 -13.10
N ILE A 558 -8.44 2.00 -13.89
CA ILE A 558 -8.45 1.85 -15.33
C ILE A 558 -8.90 3.16 -15.96
N TYR A 559 -8.05 3.73 -16.80
CA TYR A 559 -8.25 5.06 -17.40
C TYR A 559 -7.99 5.05 -18.91
N GLY A 560 -8.28 6.17 -19.57
CA GLY A 560 -7.97 6.35 -21.00
C GLY A 560 -8.87 5.49 -21.88
N ASN A 561 -8.31 4.77 -22.85
CA ASN A 561 -9.04 3.85 -23.74
C ASN A 561 -8.67 2.38 -23.47
N TYR A 562 -8.18 2.09 -22.26
CA TYR A 562 -7.70 0.76 -21.89
C TYR A 562 -8.80 -0.30 -22.01
N LYS A 563 -8.43 -1.50 -22.44
CA LYS A 563 -9.39 -2.60 -22.70
C LYS A 563 -9.08 -3.81 -21.83
N ILE A 564 -10.09 -4.28 -21.11
CA ILE A 564 -10.02 -5.48 -20.28
C ILE A 564 -11.09 -6.49 -20.73
N SER A 565 -10.70 -7.74 -20.97
CA SER A 565 -11.60 -8.78 -21.48
C SER A 565 -11.15 -10.20 -21.11
N GLY A 566 -11.93 -11.22 -21.44
CA GLY A 566 -11.65 -12.62 -21.04
C GLY A 566 -11.82 -12.84 -19.53
N GLU A 567 -10.84 -13.53 -18.92
CA GLU A 567 -10.74 -13.83 -17.48
C GLU A 567 -9.66 -12.96 -16.79
N ALA A 568 -9.31 -11.83 -17.39
CA ALA A 568 -8.19 -11.03 -16.95
C ALA A 568 -8.53 -10.24 -15.67
N VAL A 569 -7.53 -10.00 -14.83
CA VAL A 569 -7.71 -9.39 -13.50
C VAL A 569 -6.78 -8.18 -13.35
N ALA A 570 -7.37 -7.02 -13.08
CA ALA A 570 -6.63 -5.86 -12.59
C ALA A 570 -6.92 -5.67 -11.11
N LYS A 571 -5.87 -5.68 -10.29
CA LYS A 571 -5.95 -5.58 -8.84
C LYS A 571 -4.76 -4.82 -8.24
N GLY A 572 -4.58 -4.85 -6.93
CA GLY A 572 -3.56 -4.09 -6.23
C GLY A 572 -3.88 -2.60 -6.26
N VAL A 573 -2.84 -1.79 -6.39
CA VAL A 573 -2.95 -0.36 -6.70
C VAL A 573 -2.61 -0.13 -8.18
N ALA A 574 -2.89 -1.11 -9.06
CA ALA A 574 -2.51 -1.04 -10.47
C ALA A 574 -3.12 0.16 -11.19
N PHE A 575 -2.36 0.76 -12.10
CA PHE A 575 -2.75 1.93 -12.86
C PHE A 575 -2.64 1.68 -14.36
N CYS A 576 -3.75 1.33 -15.00
CA CYS A 576 -3.82 1.02 -16.43
C CYS A 576 -4.29 2.26 -17.20
N MET A 577 -3.43 2.86 -18.01
CA MET A 577 -3.72 4.11 -18.74
C MET A 577 -3.62 3.94 -20.26
N VAL A 578 -3.97 5.01 -20.98
CA VAL A 578 -3.83 5.13 -22.45
C VAL A 578 -4.55 4.03 -23.24
N ASP A 579 -3.95 3.46 -24.29
CA ASP A 579 -4.56 2.51 -25.23
C ASP A 579 -4.16 1.04 -24.99
N GLY A 580 -3.75 0.68 -23.77
CA GLY A 580 -3.31 -0.68 -23.42
C GLY A 580 -4.42 -1.73 -23.41
N THR A 581 -4.04 -3.01 -23.27
CA THR A 581 -4.97 -4.15 -23.29
C THR A 581 -4.59 -5.23 -22.28
N LEU A 582 -5.52 -5.60 -21.42
CA LEU A 582 -5.40 -6.73 -20.50
C LEU A 582 -6.45 -7.78 -20.88
N ASN A 583 -6.05 -8.96 -21.32
CA ASN A 583 -7.01 -9.98 -21.78
C ASN A 583 -6.60 -11.40 -21.41
N GLY A 584 -7.40 -12.38 -21.83
CA GLY A 584 -7.09 -13.79 -21.61
C GLY A 584 -7.08 -14.11 -20.12
N GLN A 585 -5.92 -14.49 -19.59
CA GLN A 585 -5.69 -14.74 -18.16
C GLN A 585 -4.58 -13.84 -17.61
N GLY A 586 -4.40 -12.66 -18.21
CA GLY A 586 -3.45 -11.68 -17.72
C GLY A 586 -3.88 -11.15 -16.36
N ILE A 587 -2.92 -10.99 -15.46
CA ILE A 587 -3.12 -10.36 -14.15
C ILE A 587 -2.16 -9.17 -14.06
N VAL A 588 -2.69 -7.99 -13.73
CA VAL A 588 -1.88 -6.82 -13.35
C VAL A 588 -2.18 -6.48 -11.90
N ASP A 589 -1.13 -6.19 -11.14
CA ASP A 589 -1.20 -6.14 -9.68
C ASP A 589 -0.18 -5.15 -9.10
N GLY A 590 -0.28 -4.86 -7.79
CA GLY A 590 0.68 -4.09 -7.02
C GLY A 590 0.96 -2.72 -7.60
N ASP A 591 2.22 -2.45 -7.90
CA ASP A 591 2.71 -1.20 -8.49
C ASP A 591 2.66 -1.16 -10.04
N TYR A 592 1.89 -2.03 -10.70
CA TYR A 592 1.73 -1.99 -12.17
C TYR A 592 1.30 -0.61 -12.68
N TYR A 593 1.98 -0.07 -13.68
CA TYR A 593 1.64 1.21 -14.29
C TYR A 593 1.81 1.10 -15.81
N ASP A 594 0.81 1.52 -16.59
CA ASP A 594 0.89 1.46 -18.06
C ASP A 594 0.44 2.77 -18.71
N ASP A 595 1.40 3.59 -19.11
CA ASP A 595 1.21 4.76 -19.96
C ASP A 595 1.71 4.54 -21.42
N SER A 596 2.09 3.30 -21.72
CA SER A 596 2.83 2.93 -22.94
C SER A 596 2.02 2.01 -23.86
N SER A 597 0.74 1.81 -23.54
CA SER A 597 -0.21 0.98 -24.32
C SER A 597 0.23 -0.48 -24.43
N ASN A 598 0.70 -1.06 -23.32
CA ASN A 598 1.13 -2.44 -23.26
C ASN A 598 -0.05 -3.41 -23.44
N THR A 599 0.26 -4.65 -23.86
CA THR A 599 -0.71 -5.74 -23.89
C THR A 599 -0.25 -6.84 -22.94
N VAL A 600 -1.12 -7.32 -22.05
CA VAL A 600 -0.89 -8.47 -21.15
C VAL A 600 -2.00 -9.50 -21.37
N ASN A 601 -1.64 -10.75 -21.67
CA ASN A 601 -2.60 -11.79 -22.06
C ASN A 601 -2.59 -13.06 -21.18
N ALA A 602 -1.54 -13.25 -20.38
CA ALA A 602 -1.37 -14.34 -19.43
C ALA A 602 -0.28 -13.97 -18.40
N GLY A 603 -0.33 -14.62 -17.23
CA GLY A 603 0.63 -14.40 -16.15
C GLY A 603 0.41 -13.10 -15.38
N THR A 604 1.18 -12.92 -14.30
CA THR A 604 1.09 -11.76 -13.42
C THR A 604 2.13 -10.70 -13.76
N CYS A 605 1.75 -9.43 -13.61
CA CYS A 605 2.50 -8.28 -14.04
C CYS A 605 2.53 -7.16 -12.99
N TYR A 606 3.71 -6.58 -12.80
CA TYR A 606 4.01 -5.49 -11.86
C TYR A 606 4.84 -4.42 -12.52
N GLY A 607 5.03 -3.29 -11.84
CA GLY A 607 5.88 -2.20 -12.25
C GLY A 607 5.48 -1.52 -13.56
N TRP A 608 6.35 -0.64 -14.03
CA TRP A 608 6.08 0.21 -15.19
C TRP A 608 6.68 -0.30 -16.52
N TRP A 609 7.83 -1.00 -16.49
CA TRP A 609 8.61 -1.31 -17.71
C TRP A 609 8.43 -2.74 -18.24
N ASN A 610 8.22 -2.86 -19.57
CA ASN A 610 8.25 -4.04 -20.46
C ASN A 610 7.69 -5.40 -19.99
N THR A 611 6.85 -5.35 -18.98
CA THR A 611 5.70 -6.22 -18.64
C THR A 611 5.49 -7.40 -19.58
N GLN A 612 5.27 -7.24 -20.89
CA GLN A 612 4.91 -8.40 -21.73
C GLN A 612 5.96 -9.53 -21.80
N THR A 613 7.26 -9.25 -21.85
CA THR A 613 8.28 -10.34 -21.88
C THR A 613 8.44 -10.95 -20.49
N TYR A 614 8.39 -10.14 -19.44
CA TYR A 614 8.45 -10.58 -18.06
C TYR A 614 7.24 -11.43 -17.67
N CYS A 615 6.03 -10.95 -17.96
CA CYS A 615 4.74 -11.56 -17.61
C CYS A 615 4.47 -12.83 -18.43
N SER A 616 4.89 -12.88 -19.71
CA SER A 616 4.87 -14.12 -20.50
C SER A 616 5.86 -15.20 -20.01
N ASN A 617 6.88 -14.81 -19.24
CA ASN A 617 7.91 -15.71 -18.72
C ASN A 617 7.69 -16.09 -17.25
N ARG A 618 6.81 -15.40 -16.51
CA ARG A 618 6.45 -15.83 -15.16
C ARG A 618 5.69 -17.15 -15.25
N PRO A 619 6.00 -18.12 -14.37
CA PRO A 619 5.19 -19.32 -14.27
C PRO A 619 3.75 -18.91 -14.00
N TYR A 620 2.83 -19.42 -14.80
CA TYR A 620 1.40 -19.34 -14.52
C TYR A 620 0.81 -20.74 -14.70
N THR A 621 -0.14 -21.06 -13.84
CA THR A 621 -0.92 -22.28 -13.98
C THR A 621 -2.22 -21.90 -14.69
N ASP A 622 -2.47 -22.51 -15.85
CA ASP A 622 -3.66 -22.26 -16.65
C ASP A 622 -4.94 -22.48 -15.81
N GLY A 623 -5.74 -21.44 -15.65
CA GLY A 623 -6.93 -21.44 -14.81
C GLY A 623 -6.74 -20.95 -13.38
N LEU A 624 -5.52 -20.89 -12.86
CA LEU A 624 -5.28 -20.56 -11.45
C LEU A 624 -5.47 -19.06 -11.21
N TYR A 625 -6.30 -18.74 -10.22
CA TYR A 625 -6.55 -17.38 -9.75
C TYR A 625 -5.74 -17.09 -8.47
N LEU A 626 -5.76 -18.02 -7.53
CA LEU A 626 -5.19 -17.87 -6.19
C LEU A 626 -4.63 -19.21 -5.70
N ALA A 627 -3.45 -19.19 -5.06
CA ALA A 627 -2.82 -20.33 -4.42
C ALA A 627 -2.15 -19.94 -3.10
N TYR A 628 -2.77 -20.32 -1.97
CA TYR A 628 -2.11 -20.39 -0.67
C TYR A 628 -1.51 -21.79 -0.49
N ASP A 629 -0.20 -21.90 -0.66
CA ASP A 629 0.50 -23.19 -0.63
C ASP A 629 1.27 -23.44 0.66
N PHE A 630 1.31 -22.46 1.56
CA PHE A 630 1.95 -22.53 2.88
C PHE A 630 3.42 -23.03 2.87
N ASP A 631 4.08 -23.00 1.71
CA ASP A 631 5.44 -23.52 1.49
C ASP A 631 6.55 -22.60 2.04
N SER A 632 6.15 -21.47 2.63
CA SER A 632 6.93 -20.56 3.47
C SER A 632 6.20 -20.27 4.78
N ASP A 633 6.91 -19.66 5.74
CA ASP A 633 6.30 -19.17 6.97
C ASP A 633 5.02 -18.39 6.67
N SER A 634 3.95 -18.77 7.36
CA SER A 634 2.62 -18.19 7.23
C SER A 634 2.02 -17.86 8.61
N SER A 635 2.86 -17.71 9.63
CA SER A 635 2.42 -17.52 11.02
C SER A 635 1.59 -16.26 11.23
N GLU A 636 1.84 -15.19 10.46
CA GLU A 636 1.09 -13.93 10.53
C GLU A 636 0.21 -13.70 9.29
N ILE A 637 0.76 -13.98 8.10
CA ILE A 637 0.08 -13.85 6.81
C ILE A 637 0.42 -15.02 5.90
N ALA A 638 -0.55 -15.55 5.16
CA ALA A 638 -0.29 -16.56 4.14
C ALA A 638 -0.07 -15.88 2.77
N LYS A 639 1.10 -16.10 2.16
CA LYS A 639 1.45 -15.51 0.86
C LYS A 639 0.80 -16.27 -0.29
N GLU A 640 0.30 -15.53 -1.28
CA GLU A 640 -0.11 -16.09 -2.56
C GLU A 640 1.10 -16.35 -3.48
N ARG A 641 1.06 -17.42 -4.27
CA ARG A 641 2.22 -17.92 -5.04
C ARG A 641 2.69 -17.00 -6.19
N TYR A 642 1.81 -16.26 -6.83
CA TYR A 642 2.06 -15.56 -8.11
C TYR A 642 1.69 -14.08 -8.12
N ASN A 643 1.02 -13.59 -7.10
CA ASN A 643 0.46 -12.26 -7.00
C ASN A 643 0.75 -11.66 -5.60
N SER A 644 0.33 -10.42 -5.38
CA SER A 644 0.68 -9.69 -4.17
C SER A 644 -0.27 -9.94 -2.99
N THR A 645 -1.45 -10.52 -3.20
CA THR A 645 -2.46 -10.73 -2.16
C THR A 645 -1.99 -11.69 -1.06
N TYR A 646 -2.51 -11.50 0.14
CA TYR A 646 -2.26 -12.34 1.31
C TYR A 646 -3.57 -12.80 1.93
N ALA A 647 -3.53 -13.84 2.76
CA ALA A 647 -4.58 -14.10 3.74
C ALA A 647 -4.08 -13.70 5.14
N TYR A 648 -4.92 -13.08 5.96
CA TYR A 648 -4.58 -12.79 7.34
C TYR A 648 -4.72 -14.06 8.19
N ASN A 649 -3.69 -14.39 8.97
CA ASN A 649 -3.76 -15.50 9.90
C ASN A 649 -4.33 -15.05 11.24
N MET A 650 -5.53 -15.53 11.57
CA MET A 650 -6.25 -15.21 12.79
C MET A 650 -6.02 -16.30 13.86
N GLY A 651 -4.75 -16.66 14.10
CA GLY A 651 -4.33 -17.55 15.19
C GLY A 651 -3.96 -18.99 14.81
N ALA A 652 -4.14 -19.40 13.55
CA ALA A 652 -3.79 -20.73 13.08
C ALA A 652 -2.27 -20.93 13.14
N GLN A 653 -1.82 -22.18 13.28
CA GLN A 653 -0.41 -22.49 13.47
C GLN A 653 0.23 -22.95 12.17
N TRP A 654 1.25 -22.23 11.69
CA TRP A 654 2.08 -22.71 10.58
C TRP A 654 3.12 -23.72 11.06
N GLU A 655 3.27 -24.81 10.32
CA GLU A 655 4.26 -25.85 10.56
C GLU A 655 5.06 -26.15 9.30
N ALA A 656 6.39 -26.18 9.41
CA ALA A 656 7.27 -26.51 8.29
C ALA A 656 7.00 -27.90 7.69
N SER A 657 6.41 -28.82 8.44
CA SER A 657 5.95 -30.11 7.94
C SER A 657 4.99 -30.78 8.91
N ARG A 658 4.03 -31.54 8.39
CA ARG A 658 3.19 -32.45 9.18
C ARG A 658 2.79 -33.65 8.32
N THR A 659 2.95 -34.86 8.87
CA THR A 659 2.50 -36.14 8.24
C THR A 659 2.79 -36.25 6.75
N GLY A 660 4.02 -35.92 6.34
CA GLY A 660 4.49 -36.01 4.96
C GLY A 660 4.20 -34.78 4.08
N ALA A 661 3.34 -33.87 4.52
CA ALA A 661 3.16 -32.55 3.90
C ALA A 661 4.27 -31.59 4.36
N THR A 662 4.57 -30.58 3.53
CA THR A 662 5.65 -29.61 3.75
C THR A 662 5.09 -28.20 3.65
N GLY A 663 5.16 -27.45 4.75
CA GLY A 663 4.44 -26.19 4.86
C GLY A 663 2.95 -26.43 5.06
N VAL A 664 2.47 -26.32 6.29
CA VAL A 664 1.11 -26.73 6.66
C VAL A 664 0.49 -25.68 7.56
N MET A 665 -0.74 -25.28 7.25
CA MET A 665 -1.55 -24.48 8.15
C MET A 665 -2.41 -25.39 9.03
N THR A 666 -2.30 -25.28 10.34
CA THR A 666 -3.01 -26.11 11.32
C THR A 666 -3.99 -25.29 12.11
N PHE A 667 -5.22 -25.79 12.17
CA PHE A 667 -6.36 -25.20 12.86
C PHE A 667 -6.72 -26.05 14.09
N ASP A 668 -7.00 -25.39 15.21
CA ASP A 668 -7.25 -25.99 16.52
C ASP A 668 -8.72 -26.34 16.76
N GLY A 669 -9.63 -25.79 15.95
CA GLY A 669 -11.06 -26.01 16.06
C GLY A 669 -11.74 -25.23 17.18
N ALA A 670 -11.12 -24.15 17.68
CA ALA A 670 -11.62 -23.35 18.78
C ALA A 670 -11.80 -21.87 18.44
N ASN A 671 -10.80 -21.22 17.81
CA ASN A 671 -10.89 -19.79 17.48
C ASN A 671 -9.97 -19.32 16.35
N ASP A 672 -9.40 -20.23 15.56
CA ASP A 672 -8.44 -19.89 14.50
C ASP A 672 -9.00 -20.03 13.08
N TYR A 673 -8.54 -19.15 12.19
CA TYR A 673 -8.89 -19.16 10.76
C TYR A 673 -7.92 -18.31 9.94
N LEU A 674 -8.00 -18.43 8.62
CA LEU A 674 -7.45 -17.48 7.67
C LEU A 674 -8.58 -16.64 7.10
N ASP A 675 -8.42 -15.32 7.13
CA ASP A 675 -9.27 -14.37 6.42
C ASP A 675 -8.71 -14.20 5.00
N VAL A 676 -9.50 -14.55 3.99
CA VAL A 676 -9.07 -14.62 2.59
C VAL A 676 -9.86 -13.63 1.73
N ASP A 677 -9.26 -13.22 0.61
CA ASP A 677 -9.83 -12.22 -0.30
C ASP A 677 -11.22 -12.64 -0.85
N ASP A 678 -12.22 -11.77 -0.67
CA ASP A 678 -13.61 -12.01 -1.09
C ASP A 678 -13.81 -12.13 -2.60
N ALA A 679 -12.88 -11.65 -3.42
CA ALA A 679 -12.96 -11.80 -4.87
C ALA A 679 -12.87 -13.27 -5.32
N ILE A 680 -12.54 -14.22 -4.41
CA ILE A 680 -12.72 -15.66 -4.67
C ILE A 680 -14.18 -16.04 -4.96
N ALA A 681 -15.15 -15.20 -4.57
CA ALA A 681 -16.57 -15.40 -4.84
C ALA A 681 -17.01 -14.87 -6.22
N ALA A 682 -16.22 -14.02 -6.87
CA ALA A 682 -16.57 -13.33 -8.11
C ALA A 682 -16.43 -14.21 -9.37
N PHE A 683 -16.97 -15.44 -9.35
CA PHE A 683 -16.85 -16.41 -10.44
C PHE A 683 -18.18 -17.09 -10.79
N ASP A 684 -18.52 -17.06 -12.08
CA ASP A 684 -19.59 -17.89 -12.67
C ASP A 684 -19.18 -19.37 -12.74
N THR A 685 -17.89 -19.61 -12.94
CA THR A 685 -17.29 -20.95 -12.97
C THR A 685 -16.02 -20.94 -12.14
N VAL A 686 -15.92 -21.87 -11.20
CA VAL A 686 -14.81 -21.94 -10.26
C VAL A 686 -14.58 -23.37 -9.80
N SER A 687 -13.32 -23.74 -9.59
CA SER A 687 -12.97 -24.93 -8.84
C SER A 687 -11.98 -24.59 -7.73
N MET A 688 -12.30 -25.02 -6.52
CA MET A 688 -11.45 -24.87 -5.33
C MET A 688 -10.90 -26.23 -4.94
N HIS A 689 -9.60 -26.26 -4.67
CA HIS A 689 -8.86 -27.47 -4.36
C HIS A 689 -8.10 -27.26 -3.08
N PHE A 690 -8.22 -28.22 -2.17
CA PHE A 690 -7.46 -28.23 -0.93
C PHE A 690 -7.14 -29.65 -0.53
N SER A 691 -5.95 -29.85 0.00
CA SER A 691 -5.56 -31.11 0.64
C SER A 691 -5.64 -30.90 2.14
N THR A 692 -6.40 -31.75 2.82
CA THR A 692 -6.71 -31.56 4.23
C THR A 692 -6.57 -32.82 5.08
N LEU A 693 -6.07 -32.63 6.29
CA LEU A 693 -5.92 -33.64 7.33
C LEU A 693 -6.89 -33.34 8.47
N TRP A 694 -8.04 -34.02 8.48
CA TRP A 694 -9.09 -33.77 9.47
C TRP A 694 -8.87 -34.58 10.75
N ARG A 695 -9.04 -33.94 11.92
CA ARG A 695 -8.84 -34.56 13.24
C ARG A 695 -10.13 -34.81 14.02
N GLY A 696 -11.29 -34.65 13.40
CA GLY A 696 -12.58 -34.84 14.06
C GLY A 696 -13.04 -33.58 14.78
N GLY A 697 -14.08 -33.71 15.60
CA GLY A 697 -14.71 -32.59 16.32
C GLY A 697 -16.23 -32.56 16.14
N SER A 698 -16.85 -31.40 16.35
CA SER A 698 -18.29 -31.24 16.18
C SER A 698 -18.75 -31.46 14.73
N ASP A 699 -20.03 -31.77 14.55
CA ASP A 699 -20.62 -31.76 13.22
C ASP A 699 -20.70 -30.32 12.67
N ASN A 700 -20.65 -30.19 11.35
CA ASN A 700 -20.73 -28.93 10.62
C ASN A 700 -19.57 -27.95 10.82
N GLN A 701 -18.39 -28.40 11.25
CA GLN A 701 -17.16 -27.60 11.15
C GLN A 701 -16.95 -27.10 9.71
N LYS A 702 -16.47 -25.86 9.57
CA LYS A 702 -16.33 -25.19 8.28
C LYS A 702 -14.86 -25.13 7.89
N LEU A 703 -14.47 -25.88 6.86
CA LEU A 703 -13.11 -25.81 6.34
C LEU A 703 -12.90 -24.56 5.49
N PHE A 704 -13.89 -24.22 4.67
CA PHE A 704 -13.99 -22.88 4.09
C PHE A 704 -15.43 -22.41 4.19
N TYR A 705 -15.62 -21.10 4.21
CA TYR A 705 -16.91 -20.43 4.22
C TYR A 705 -16.82 -19.19 3.35
N ILE A 706 -17.82 -18.98 2.49
CA ILE A 706 -17.94 -17.80 1.63
C ILE A 706 -19.38 -17.31 1.76
N GLY A 707 -19.56 -16.04 2.10
CA GLY A 707 -20.87 -15.41 2.22
C GLY A 707 -21.18 -14.94 3.64
N ASP A 708 -22.46 -14.85 3.98
CA ASP A 708 -22.97 -14.38 5.27
C ASP A 708 -23.98 -15.36 5.90
N ALA A 709 -24.58 -14.98 7.02
CA ALA A 709 -25.49 -15.83 7.77
C ALA A 709 -26.74 -16.30 6.98
N ASP A 710 -27.18 -15.56 5.96
CA ASP A 710 -28.40 -15.84 5.19
C ASP A 710 -28.10 -16.52 3.84
N THR A 711 -26.96 -16.18 3.25
CA THR A 711 -26.49 -16.62 1.94
C THR A 711 -25.03 -17.07 2.05
N TYR A 712 -24.76 -18.36 1.81
CA TYR A 712 -23.45 -18.93 2.08
C TYR A 712 -23.13 -20.13 1.20
N CYS A 713 -21.84 -20.38 1.02
CA CYS A 713 -21.29 -21.61 0.48
C CYS A 713 -20.16 -22.11 1.39
N TYR A 714 -20.23 -23.36 1.85
CA TYR A 714 -19.17 -23.93 2.68
C TYR A 714 -18.97 -25.43 2.43
N PHE A 715 -17.77 -25.92 2.77
CA PHE A 715 -17.51 -27.35 2.87
C PHE A 715 -17.33 -27.78 4.32
N THR A 716 -17.95 -28.90 4.67
CA THR A 716 -17.79 -29.55 5.97
C THR A 716 -17.23 -30.98 5.82
N PRO A 717 -16.23 -31.37 6.62
CA PRO A 717 -15.73 -32.75 6.68
C PRO A 717 -16.78 -33.77 7.14
N ARG A 718 -17.73 -33.31 7.96
CA ARG A 718 -18.85 -34.09 8.49
C ARG A 718 -20.03 -33.17 8.82
N ASN A 719 -21.16 -33.37 8.15
CA ASN A 719 -22.43 -32.74 8.49
C ASN A 719 -23.19 -33.55 9.56
N SER A 720 -24.37 -33.07 9.96
CA SER A 720 -25.25 -33.73 10.95
C SER A 720 -25.76 -35.13 10.56
N ASP A 721 -25.67 -35.51 9.28
CA ASP A 721 -25.97 -36.87 8.80
C ASP A 721 -24.74 -37.79 8.85
N GLY A 722 -23.58 -37.30 9.33
CA GLY A 722 -22.35 -38.05 9.45
C GLY A 722 -21.55 -38.18 8.14
N VAL A 723 -21.79 -37.32 7.15
CA VAL A 723 -21.13 -37.37 5.84
C VAL A 723 -20.47 -36.04 5.47
N ALA A 724 -19.39 -36.09 4.68
CA ALA A 724 -18.80 -34.86 4.14
C ALA A 724 -19.77 -34.20 3.16
N ALA A 725 -19.86 -32.87 3.16
CA ALA A 725 -20.82 -32.15 2.35
C ALA A 725 -20.33 -30.78 1.90
N LEU A 726 -20.68 -30.42 0.66
CA LEU A 726 -20.69 -29.04 0.18
C LEU A 726 -22.12 -28.50 0.33
N VAL A 727 -22.27 -27.40 1.05
CA VAL A 727 -23.56 -26.77 1.34
C VAL A 727 -23.58 -25.38 0.72
N TYR A 728 -24.73 -25.03 0.14
CA TYR A 728 -24.94 -23.78 -0.56
C TYR A 728 -26.34 -23.24 -0.28
N ASN A 729 -26.46 -21.94 -0.02
CA ASN A 729 -27.71 -21.24 0.17
C ASN A 729 -27.61 -19.82 -0.39
N ARG A 730 -28.55 -19.42 -1.25
CA ARG A 730 -28.64 -18.04 -1.79
C ARG A 730 -29.93 -17.32 -1.34
N GLY A 731 -30.41 -17.67 -0.15
CA GLY A 731 -31.69 -17.18 0.39
C GLY A 731 -32.92 -17.92 -0.16
N GLU A 732 -32.72 -18.97 -0.96
CA GLU A 732 -33.78 -19.82 -1.53
C GLU A 732 -33.90 -21.19 -0.84
N GLY A 733 -33.10 -21.41 0.21
CA GLY A 733 -32.99 -22.68 0.94
C GLY A 733 -31.74 -23.46 0.57
N GLU A 734 -31.31 -24.34 1.47
CA GLU A 734 -30.06 -25.08 1.33
C GLU A 734 -30.10 -26.14 0.22
N VAL A 735 -29.00 -26.20 -0.52
CA VAL A 735 -28.66 -27.26 -1.46
C VAL A 735 -27.43 -27.97 -0.92
N VAL A 736 -27.58 -29.26 -0.65
CA VAL A 736 -26.52 -30.08 -0.06
C VAL A 736 -26.03 -31.11 -1.07
N VAL A 737 -24.75 -31.05 -1.40
CA VAL A 737 -24.03 -32.06 -2.18
C VAL A 737 -23.26 -32.94 -1.20
N ALA A 738 -23.87 -34.05 -0.80
CA ALA A 738 -23.34 -34.96 0.22
C ALA A 738 -22.54 -36.13 -0.39
N ALA A 739 -21.43 -36.48 0.26
CA ALA A 739 -20.69 -37.71 0.01
C ALA A 739 -21.39 -38.93 0.64
N ASN A 740 -20.75 -40.11 0.55
CA ASN A 740 -21.26 -41.34 1.16
C ASN A 740 -20.83 -41.52 2.64
N GLN A 741 -19.83 -40.76 3.09
CA GLN A 741 -19.22 -40.85 4.42
C GLN A 741 -18.47 -39.55 4.74
N ALA A 742 -18.13 -39.34 6.01
CA ALA A 742 -17.24 -38.27 6.44
C ALA A 742 -15.82 -38.45 5.87
N LEU A 743 -15.00 -37.39 5.95
CA LEU A 743 -13.56 -37.53 5.71
C LEU A 743 -12.94 -38.53 6.70
N ALA A 744 -11.88 -39.21 6.29
CA ALA A 744 -11.18 -40.13 7.18
C ALA A 744 -10.37 -39.35 8.22
N LEU A 745 -10.49 -39.75 9.49
CA LEU A 745 -9.74 -39.13 10.58
C LEU A 745 -8.26 -39.43 10.45
N GLY A 746 -7.42 -38.39 10.61
CA GLY A 746 -5.97 -38.52 10.59
C GLY A 746 -5.38 -38.92 9.24
N GLU A 747 -6.16 -38.88 8.16
CA GLU A 747 -5.69 -39.13 6.80
C GLU A 747 -5.85 -37.89 5.92
N TRP A 748 -4.83 -37.62 5.09
CA TRP A 748 -4.92 -36.56 4.09
C TRP A 748 -5.95 -36.90 3.01
N SER A 749 -6.85 -35.95 2.74
CA SER A 749 -7.86 -36.02 1.69
C SER A 749 -7.71 -34.84 0.74
N LEU A 750 -7.54 -35.11 -0.55
CA LEU A 750 -7.69 -34.09 -1.58
C LEU A 750 -9.17 -33.87 -1.81
N VAL A 751 -9.66 -32.65 -1.61
CA VAL A 751 -11.05 -32.29 -1.89
C VAL A 751 -11.07 -31.26 -3.02
N THR A 752 -11.92 -31.51 -3.99
CA THR A 752 -12.27 -30.56 -5.03
C THR A 752 -13.74 -30.19 -4.89
N VAL A 753 -14.03 -28.91 -4.78
CA VAL A 753 -15.38 -28.37 -4.90
C VAL A 753 -15.44 -27.47 -6.12
N ALA A 754 -16.55 -27.45 -6.84
CA ALA A 754 -16.67 -26.61 -8.03
C ALA A 754 -18.10 -26.14 -8.26
N VAL A 755 -18.20 -24.94 -8.82
CA VAL A 755 -19.41 -24.43 -9.47
C VAL A 755 -19.13 -24.41 -10.96
N GLU A 756 -19.91 -25.16 -11.74
CA GLU A 756 -19.74 -25.23 -13.20
C GLU A 756 -21.11 -25.34 -13.88
N ASN A 757 -21.36 -24.52 -14.89
CA ASN A 757 -22.61 -24.50 -15.64
C ASN A 757 -23.86 -24.40 -14.73
N GLY A 758 -23.74 -23.66 -13.63
CA GLY A 758 -24.81 -23.48 -12.65
C GLY A 758 -25.08 -24.69 -11.75
N ALA A 759 -24.20 -25.69 -11.71
CA ALA A 759 -24.28 -26.85 -10.82
C ALA A 759 -23.15 -26.83 -9.79
N LEU A 760 -23.45 -27.32 -8.58
CA LEU A 760 -22.46 -27.54 -7.52
C LEU A 760 -21.92 -28.96 -7.66
N SER A 761 -20.63 -29.15 -7.43
CA SER A 761 -20.02 -30.48 -7.40
C SER A 761 -18.93 -30.59 -6.36
N MET A 762 -18.71 -31.82 -5.90
CA MET A 762 -17.70 -32.18 -4.92
C MET A 762 -17.08 -33.52 -5.28
N GLN A 763 -15.77 -33.62 -5.17
CA GLN A 763 -15.01 -34.86 -5.30
C GLN A 763 -14.02 -34.98 -4.15
N ILE A 764 -13.92 -36.17 -3.57
CA ILE A 764 -12.96 -36.49 -2.51
C ILE A 764 -12.02 -37.57 -3.04
N ASN A 765 -10.72 -37.28 -3.00
CA ASN A 765 -9.65 -38.08 -3.57
C ASN A 765 -9.96 -38.43 -5.05
N ASN A 766 -9.65 -39.64 -5.48
CA ASN A 766 -10.04 -40.17 -6.80
C ASN A 766 -11.43 -40.84 -6.79
N GLY A 767 -12.31 -40.42 -5.87
CA GLY A 767 -13.65 -41.00 -5.69
C GLY A 767 -14.66 -40.54 -6.74
N ASN A 768 -15.93 -40.88 -6.49
CA ASN A 768 -17.05 -40.41 -7.30
C ASN A 768 -17.22 -38.90 -7.18
N VAL A 769 -17.66 -38.25 -8.26
CA VAL A 769 -18.12 -36.86 -8.24
C VAL A 769 -19.58 -36.83 -7.80
N PHE A 770 -19.86 -36.10 -6.74
CA PHE A 770 -21.20 -35.80 -6.26
C PHE A 770 -21.62 -34.44 -6.83
N SER A 771 -22.86 -34.28 -7.27
CA SER A 771 -23.31 -33.02 -7.89
C SER A 771 -24.78 -32.72 -7.63
N SER A 772 -25.12 -31.44 -7.63
CA SER A 772 -26.49 -30.95 -7.68
C SER A 772 -26.99 -30.88 -9.14
N ALA A 773 -28.29 -30.67 -9.32
CA ALA A 773 -28.81 -30.29 -10.63
C ALA A 773 -28.37 -28.86 -10.99
N GLY A 774 -28.08 -28.60 -12.26
CA GLY A 774 -27.78 -27.25 -12.74
C GLY A 774 -28.98 -26.32 -12.59
N ASN A 775 -28.85 -25.32 -11.73
CA ASN A 775 -29.91 -24.36 -11.38
C ASN A 775 -29.40 -22.90 -11.37
N GLY A 776 -28.32 -22.65 -12.13
CA GLY A 776 -27.72 -21.33 -12.24
C GLY A 776 -27.06 -20.86 -10.94
N TYR A 777 -26.49 -21.76 -10.15
CA TYR A 777 -25.69 -21.37 -8.98
C TYR A 777 -24.40 -20.67 -9.40
N THR A 778 -24.04 -19.61 -8.70
CA THR A 778 -22.72 -18.96 -8.76
C THR A 778 -22.21 -18.77 -7.33
N LEU A 779 -20.91 -18.58 -7.11
CA LEU A 779 -20.43 -18.17 -5.78
C LEU A 779 -20.78 -16.72 -5.47
N TYR A 780 -21.00 -15.91 -6.51
CA TYR A 780 -21.37 -14.52 -6.34
C TYR A 780 -22.78 -14.36 -5.72
N ASP A 781 -23.70 -15.28 -6.03
CA ASP A 781 -25.05 -15.35 -5.45
C ASP A 781 -25.06 -15.49 -3.92
N VAL A 782 -23.94 -15.89 -3.30
CA VAL A 782 -23.84 -16.08 -1.84
C VAL A 782 -23.15 -14.93 -1.13
N MET A 783 -22.78 -13.87 -1.85
CA MET A 783 -22.28 -12.65 -1.23
C MET A 783 -23.48 -11.72 -0.98
N ASP A 784 -23.76 -11.36 0.28
CA ASP A 784 -24.62 -10.23 0.58
C ASP A 784 -23.86 -8.94 0.35
N LEU A 785 -24.22 -8.28 -0.74
CA LEU A 785 -23.65 -7.03 -1.18
C LEU A 785 -24.53 -5.84 -0.80
N SER A 786 -25.67 -6.08 -0.16
CA SER A 786 -26.67 -5.06 0.16
C SER A 786 -26.45 -4.35 1.49
N SER A 787 -25.55 -4.85 2.34
CA SER A 787 -25.31 -4.33 3.68
C SER A 787 -23.82 -4.10 3.94
N PRO A 788 -23.38 -2.86 4.25
CA PRO A 788 -22.01 -2.60 4.70
C PRO A 788 -21.70 -3.15 6.11
N VAL A 789 -22.67 -3.82 6.76
CA VAL A 789 -22.58 -4.32 8.14
C VAL A 789 -22.89 -5.82 8.24
N ALA A 790 -23.48 -6.44 7.20
CA ALA A 790 -23.57 -7.89 7.10
C ALA A 790 -22.30 -8.32 6.35
N GLN A 791 -21.27 -8.67 7.12
CA GLN A 791 -19.98 -9.05 6.59
C GLN A 791 -20.15 -10.38 5.86
N SER A 792 -20.35 -10.32 4.54
CA SER A 792 -19.93 -11.46 3.72
C SER A 792 -18.45 -11.64 3.98
N VAL A 793 -18.06 -12.84 4.38
CA VAL A 793 -16.68 -13.18 4.72
C VAL A 793 -16.26 -14.37 3.90
N SER A 794 -15.01 -14.35 3.48
CA SER A 794 -14.33 -15.50 2.91
C SER A 794 -13.31 -15.99 3.93
N MET A 795 -13.60 -17.15 4.53
CA MET A 795 -12.80 -17.71 5.61
C MET A 795 -12.30 -19.10 5.24
N VAL A 796 -11.10 -19.44 5.68
CA VAL A 796 -10.58 -20.82 5.69
C VAL A 796 -10.31 -21.22 7.13
N GLY A 797 -10.93 -22.28 7.61
CA GLY A 797 -10.78 -22.79 8.97
C GLY A 797 -11.92 -22.40 9.93
N ALA A 798 -12.89 -21.59 9.50
CA ALA A 798 -14.04 -21.23 10.31
C ALA A 798 -15.27 -20.82 9.48
N GLY A 799 -16.37 -20.55 10.18
CA GLY A 799 -17.52 -19.79 9.70
C GLY A 799 -17.96 -18.79 10.79
N PRO A 800 -18.89 -17.87 10.46
CA PRO A 800 -19.21 -16.72 11.32
C PRO A 800 -19.85 -17.08 12.67
N GLU A 801 -20.37 -18.31 12.84
CA GLU A 801 -21.01 -18.77 14.08
C GLU A 801 -20.07 -19.53 15.04
N GLY A 802 -18.75 -19.50 14.80
CA GLY A 802 -17.77 -20.20 15.64
C GLY A 802 -17.65 -21.70 15.33
N ASP A 803 -17.97 -22.09 14.10
CA ASP A 803 -17.90 -23.46 13.59
C ASP A 803 -16.46 -23.85 13.14
N PHE A 804 -15.50 -23.70 14.03
CA PHE A 804 -14.07 -23.82 13.72
C PHE A 804 -13.64 -25.23 13.28
N TYR A 805 -12.74 -25.27 12.29
CA TYR A 805 -12.19 -26.49 11.73
C TYR A 805 -11.05 -27.03 12.60
N ASN A 806 -11.09 -28.31 12.95
CA ASN A 806 -9.98 -28.98 13.63
C ASN A 806 -9.22 -29.89 12.64
N GLY A 807 -8.06 -29.41 12.18
CA GLY A 807 -7.32 -30.13 11.16
C GLY A 807 -6.13 -29.36 10.61
N SER A 808 -5.66 -29.75 9.44
CA SER A 808 -4.57 -29.08 8.76
C SER A 808 -4.80 -28.98 7.26
N LEU A 809 -4.19 -27.99 6.61
CA LEU A 809 -4.17 -27.78 5.17
C LEU A 809 -2.74 -27.72 4.65
N ASP A 810 -2.48 -28.43 3.55
CA ASP A 810 -1.23 -28.31 2.79
C ASP A 810 -1.33 -27.19 1.75
N PHE A 811 -2.51 -26.98 1.17
CA PHE A 811 -2.78 -25.82 0.30
C PHE A 811 -4.28 -25.52 0.19
N PHE A 812 -4.59 -24.32 -0.26
CA PHE A 812 -5.90 -23.88 -0.74
C PHE A 812 -5.74 -23.12 -2.07
N ARG A 813 -6.32 -23.66 -3.16
CA ARG A 813 -6.14 -23.12 -4.52
C ARG A 813 -7.47 -22.92 -5.22
N VAL A 814 -7.64 -21.77 -5.87
CA VAL A 814 -8.85 -21.37 -6.59
C VAL A 814 -8.54 -21.22 -8.07
N TYR A 815 -9.39 -21.79 -8.92
CA TYR A 815 -9.28 -21.73 -10.37
C TYR A 815 -10.58 -21.18 -10.99
N HIS A 816 -10.47 -20.32 -12.00
CA HIS A 816 -11.60 -19.75 -12.76
C HIS A 816 -12.24 -20.72 -13.77
N LYS A 817 -11.78 -21.97 -13.77
CA LYS A 817 -12.29 -23.05 -14.61
C LYS A 817 -12.16 -24.39 -13.90
N PRO A 818 -12.87 -25.43 -14.37
CA PRO A 818 -12.72 -26.78 -13.84
C PRO A 818 -11.31 -27.30 -14.12
N VAL A 819 -10.61 -27.63 -13.05
CA VAL A 819 -9.31 -28.31 -13.10
C VAL A 819 -9.41 -29.58 -12.27
N TYR A 820 -8.70 -30.63 -12.65
CA TYR A 820 -8.55 -31.84 -11.84
C TYR A 820 -7.10 -31.92 -11.36
N GLN A 821 -6.87 -31.83 -10.06
CA GLN A 821 -5.54 -32.04 -9.49
C GLN A 821 -5.26 -33.53 -9.30
N GLU A 822 -4.01 -33.93 -9.53
CA GLU A 822 -3.58 -35.29 -9.21
C GLU A 822 -3.58 -35.49 -7.70
N VAL A 823 -4.10 -36.64 -7.23
CA VAL A 823 -4.08 -36.98 -5.81
C VAL A 823 -2.65 -37.05 -5.31
N ILE A 824 -2.35 -36.26 -4.29
CA ILE A 824 -1.08 -36.27 -3.58
C ILE A 824 -1.11 -37.41 -2.56
N ASN A 825 -0.08 -38.26 -2.59
CA ASN A 825 0.09 -39.32 -1.59
C ASN A 825 1.19 -38.92 -0.61
N TYR A 826 0.78 -38.43 0.55
CA TYR A 826 1.69 -38.01 1.63
C TYR A 826 2.34 -39.20 2.36
N GLY A 827 1.83 -40.42 2.19
CA GLY A 827 2.43 -41.66 2.69
C GLY A 827 2.45 -41.83 4.21
N GLN A 828 1.87 -40.89 4.97
CA GLN A 828 1.77 -40.90 6.43
C GLN A 828 0.36 -40.50 6.87
N SER A 829 -0.01 -40.90 8.08
CA SER A 829 -1.28 -40.60 8.74
C SER A 829 -1.06 -40.36 10.23
N GLU A 830 -2.00 -39.70 10.89
CA GLU A 830 -2.08 -39.57 12.34
C GLU A 830 -3.04 -40.62 12.89
N GLU A 831 -2.67 -41.30 13.98
CA GLU A 831 -3.67 -42.05 14.76
C GLU A 831 -4.48 -41.05 15.57
N ILE A 832 -5.70 -40.79 15.11
CA ILE A 832 -6.66 -39.93 15.80
C ILE A 832 -7.64 -40.83 16.54
N THR A 833 -7.63 -40.74 17.87
CA THR A 833 -8.76 -41.18 18.68
C THR A 833 -9.76 -40.04 18.70
N GLU A 834 -10.92 -40.24 18.10
CA GLU A 834 -12.02 -39.30 18.22
C GLU A 834 -12.49 -39.31 19.68
N ASP A 835 -11.89 -38.47 20.52
CA ASP A 835 -12.50 -38.10 21.77
C ASP A 835 -13.75 -37.30 21.40
N ILE A 836 -14.92 -37.88 21.69
CA ILE A 836 -16.20 -37.18 21.60
C ILE A 836 -16.26 -36.22 22.80
N ASP A 837 -15.29 -35.31 22.95
CA ASP A 837 -15.26 -34.36 24.05
C ASP A 837 -15.38 -32.91 23.51
N PRO A 838 -16.41 -32.17 23.96
CA PRO A 838 -16.63 -30.78 23.57
C PRO A 838 -15.58 -29.83 24.20
N PRO A 839 -15.46 -28.58 23.70
CA PRO A 839 -14.31 -27.72 23.94
C PRO A 839 -14.07 -27.37 25.40
N ALA A 840 -12.79 -27.14 25.72
CA ALA A 840 -12.30 -26.72 27.01
C ALA A 840 -12.77 -25.29 27.38
N THR A 841 -13.96 -25.19 27.99
CA THR A 841 -14.31 -24.03 28.83
C THR A 841 -14.26 -24.45 30.29
N ALA A 842 -13.48 -23.73 31.11
CA ALA A 842 -13.30 -24.04 32.52
C ALA A 842 -14.61 -23.90 33.31
N HIS A 843 -15.23 -25.03 33.66
CA HIS A 843 -16.38 -25.10 34.57
C HIS A 843 -15.93 -25.62 35.94
N ARG A 844 -16.19 -24.88 37.03
CA ARG A 844 -15.97 -25.37 38.41
C ARG A 844 -16.81 -26.63 38.63
N GLY A 845 -16.17 -27.68 39.15
CA GLY A 845 -16.78 -29.00 39.38
C GLY A 845 -16.63 -29.98 38.23
N ASP A 846 -16.15 -29.54 37.05
CA ASP A 846 -15.84 -30.38 35.89
C ASP A 846 -14.40 -30.89 36.01
N VAL A 847 -14.25 -32.05 36.66
CA VAL A 847 -12.94 -32.59 37.09
C VAL A 847 -12.24 -33.30 35.95
N ASN A 848 -13.00 -33.89 35.02
CA ASN A 848 -12.46 -34.53 33.83
C ASN A 848 -12.30 -33.56 32.64
N CYS A 849 -12.79 -32.33 32.76
CA CYS A 849 -12.75 -31.27 31.75
C CYS A 849 -13.57 -31.60 30.48
N ASP A 850 -14.68 -32.32 30.63
CA ASP A 850 -15.55 -32.73 29.51
C ASP A 850 -16.68 -31.74 29.20
N GLY A 851 -16.69 -30.58 29.85
CA GLY A 851 -17.69 -29.53 29.70
C GLY A 851 -18.95 -29.74 30.55
N TYR A 852 -19.08 -30.85 31.29
CA TYR A 852 -20.26 -31.16 32.10
C TYR A 852 -19.90 -31.57 33.53
N VAL A 853 -20.44 -30.84 34.52
CA VAL A 853 -20.39 -31.29 35.92
C VAL A 853 -21.39 -32.45 36.11
N LYS A 854 -20.88 -33.66 36.37
CA LYS A 854 -21.68 -34.89 36.59
C LYS A 854 -21.12 -35.76 37.73
N VAL A 855 -21.80 -36.86 38.03
CA VAL A 855 -21.39 -37.78 39.12
C VAL A 855 -20.04 -38.44 38.82
N ASP A 856 -19.67 -38.55 37.54
CA ASP A 856 -18.39 -39.13 37.14
C ASP A 856 -17.20 -38.26 37.62
N ASP A 857 -17.35 -36.93 37.70
CA ASP A 857 -16.36 -36.03 38.28
C ASP A 857 -16.12 -36.28 39.76
N VAL A 858 -17.21 -36.51 40.50
CA VAL A 858 -17.17 -36.89 41.91
C VAL A 858 -16.46 -38.22 42.10
N ILE A 859 -16.69 -39.19 41.20
CA ILE A 859 -16.05 -40.51 41.25
C ILE A 859 -14.56 -40.39 40.93
N LEU A 860 -14.20 -39.64 39.88
CA LEU A 860 -12.82 -39.41 39.47
C LEU A 860 -12.03 -38.70 40.60
N LEU A 861 -12.62 -37.66 41.19
CA LEU A 861 -12.03 -36.92 42.29
C LEU A 861 -11.84 -37.76 43.55
N ASN A 862 -12.84 -38.56 43.93
CA ASN A 862 -12.72 -39.46 45.09
C ASN A 862 -11.65 -40.55 44.87
N ARG A 863 -11.51 -41.06 43.65
CA ARG A 863 -10.42 -42.00 43.32
C ARG A 863 -9.06 -41.33 43.41
N TYR A 864 -8.96 -40.05 43.03
CA TYR A 864 -7.71 -39.28 43.11
C TYR A 864 -7.31 -39.02 44.56
N LEU A 865 -8.27 -38.60 45.39
CA LEU A 865 -8.09 -38.43 46.84
C LEU A 865 -7.78 -39.74 47.58
N ALA A 866 -8.15 -40.88 47.00
CA ALA A 866 -7.80 -42.21 47.49
C ALA A 866 -6.43 -42.72 46.98
N GLU A 867 -5.66 -41.88 46.29
CA GLU A 867 -4.34 -42.19 45.71
C GLU A 867 -4.37 -43.38 44.73
N ASP A 868 -5.47 -43.54 43.98
CA ASP A 868 -5.59 -44.57 42.94
C ASP A 868 -4.62 -44.28 41.77
N THR A 869 -3.53 -45.04 41.68
CA THR A 869 -2.47 -44.84 40.68
C THR A 869 -2.88 -45.19 39.24
N THR A 870 -4.11 -45.67 39.03
CA THR A 870 -4.63 -46.01 37.69
C THR A 870 -5.35 -44.85 37.00
N ILE A 871 -5.50 -43.71 37.66
CA ILE A 871 -6.12 -42.50 37.11
C ILE A 871 -5.17 -41.32 37.12
N THR A 872 -5.47 -40.30 36.33
CA THR A 872 -4.74 -39.03 36.33
C THR A 872 -5.75 -37.92 36.12
N ILE A 873 -5.63 -36.84 36.90
CA ILE A 873 -6.41 -35.62 36.72
C ILE A 873 -5.45 -34.56 36.18
N THR A 874 -5.87 -33.80 35.17
CA THR A 874 -5.06 -32.72 34.58
C THR A 874 -4.89 -31.56 35.59
N ALA A 875 -3.93 -30.67 35.35
CA ALA A 875 -3.78 -29.47 36.18
C ALA A 875 -5.06 -28.60 36.18
N GLN A 876 -5.73 -28.52 35.03
CA GLN A 876 -7.02 -27.83 34.90
C GLN A 876 -8.14 -28.57 35.64
N GLY A 877 -8.19 -29.90 35.55
CA GLY A 877 -9.16 -30.71 36.30
C GLY A 877 -9.01 -30.56 37.82
N LEU A 878 -7.78 -30.41 38.32
CA LEU A 878 -7.51 -30.09 39.73
C LEU A 878 -7.94 -28.67 40.09
N TYR A 879 -7.77 -27.70 39.18
CA TYR A 879 -8.26 -26.33 39.37
C TYR A 879 -9.79 -26.23 39.35
N ASN A 880 -10.46 -27.06 38.52
CA ASN A 880 -11.91 -27.14 38.48
C ASN A 880 -12.47 -27.90 39.70
N ALA A 881 -11.72 -28.89 40.21
CA ALA A 881 -12.09 -29.69 41.37
C ALA A 881 -12.13 -28.89 42.68
N ASP A 882 -11.33 -27.83 42.81
CA ASP A 882 -11.33 -26.95 43.99
C ASP A 882 -12.59 -26.06 43.98
N MET A 883 -13.66 -26.57 44.59
CA MET A 883 -14.97 -25.91 44.59
C MET A 883 -15.04 -24.78 45.62
N ASN A 884 -14.31 -24.90 46.74
CA ASN A 884 -14.33 -23.89 47.81
C ASN A 884 -13.28 -22.77 47.62
N GLU A 885 -12.43 -22.87 46.58
CA GLU A 885 -11.35 -21.95 46.26
C GLU A 885 -10.33 -21.78 47.39
N ASP A 886 -10.12 -22.82 48.19
CA ASP A 886 -9.16 -22.79 49.29
C ASP A 886 -7.74 -23.14 48.86
N THR A 887 -7.53 -23.40 47.55
CA THR A 887 -6.30 -23.84 46.87
C THR A 887 -5.88 -25.29 47.15
N TYR A 888 -6.71 -26.06 47.86
CA TYR A 888 -6.46 -27.47 48.20
C TYR A 888 -7.61 -28.38 47.80
N VAL A 889 -7.38 -29.21 46.79
CA VAL A 889 -8.29 -30.31 46.44
C VAL A 889 -8.31 -31.34 47.57
N ASN A 890 -9.44 -31.47 48.28
CA ASN A 890 -9.59 -32.28 49.48
C ASN A 890 -10.98 -32.95 49.57
N THR A 891 -11.26 -33.60 50.70
CA THR A 891 -12.51 -34.39 50.87
C THR A 891 -13.79 -33.57 50.89
N ASP A 892 -13.70 -32.25 51.03
CA ASP A 892 -14.85 -31.35 51.02
C ASP A 892 -15.34 -31.06 49.59
N ASP A 893 -14.45 -31.14 48.59
CA ASP A 893 -14.75 -30.83 47.18
C ASP A 893 -15.70 -31.84 46.49
N PRO A 894 -15.53 -33.16 46.62
CA PRO A 894 -16.53 -34.10 46.10
C PRO A 894 -17.93 -33.87 46.69
N THR A 895 -17.99 -33.41 47.95
CA THR A 895 -19.26 -33.09 48.61
C THR A 895 -19.87 -31.81 48.06
N ALA A 896 -19.05 -30.83 47.69
CA ALA A 896 -19.46 -29.61 47.02
C ALA A 896 -20.07 -29.88 45.65
N ILE A 897 -19.38 -30.69 44.82
CA ILE A 897 -19.86 -31.10 43.50
C ILE A 897 -21.21 -31.83 43.63
N LEU A 898 -21.36 -32.74 44.61
CA LEU A 898 -22.64 -33.43 44.85
C LEU A 898 -23.77 -32.48 45.27
N LYS A 899 -23.49 -31.41 46.02
CA LYS A 899 -24.50 -30.41 46.39
C LYS A 899 -24.93 -29.58 45.18
N TYR A 900 -23.97 -29.16 44.36
CA TYR A 900 -24.23 -28.49 43.08
C TYR A 900 -25.13 -29.35 42.18
N LEU A 901 -24.81 -30.63 42.01
CA LEU A 901 -25.62 -31.59 41.24
C LEU A 901 -27.02 -31.81 41.82
N ALA A 902 -27.17 -31.67 43.13
CA ALA A 902 -28.47 -31.78 43.81
C ALA A 902 -29.29 -30.48 43.80
N GLY A 903 -28.77 -29.39 43.22
CA GLY A 903 -29.42 -28.07 43.22
C GLY A 903 -29.53 -27.47 44.63
N ILE A 904 -28.63 -27.84 45.53
CA ILE A 904 -28.55 -27.31 46.89
C ILE A 904 -27.46 -26.24 46.88
N ASP A 905 -27.81 -25.00 47.24
CA ASP A 905 -26.84 -23.88 47.28
C ASP A 905 -25.55 -24.30 48.01
N TYR A 906 -24.44 -24.01 47.34
CA TYR A 906 -23.07 -24.24 47.80
C TYR A 906 -22.40 -22.92 48.09
#